data_AF-A0A1G8M142-F1
#
_entry.id   AF-A0A1G8M142-F1
#
_cell.length_a   1.000
_cell.length_b   1.000
_cell.length_c   1.000
_cell.angle_alpha   90.00
_cell.angle_beta   90.00
_cell.angle_gamma   90.00
#
_symmetry.space_group_name_H-M   'P 1'
#
loop_
_entity.id
_entity.type
_entity.pdbx_description
1 polymer ?
#
loop_
_entity_poly.entity_id
_entity_poly.type
_entity_poly.pdbx_seq_one_letter_code
_entity_poly.pdbx_strand_id
1 'polypeptide(L)'
;MVKVLKKCLAITLCSVIFIESPTQFVMAQEVMGVVDQTDESLGREFDDIEKATIQKDDSEKNEAISNLEKHDTKEDKDGIDAITNTSDEKEENTSEIDSEDKSNSEDVDGADDGDFEINNGVLTKYKGDDKDVFIPEGVTKIGGGCFFQSNIEKVFLSDSVKEIESFAFNDCNKLEHVDLNKVERLGGDAFYACSLSKIKIPKTLRHVDCESMYYPSTGHPYTHGGFNYGLEEVTFEEGITTIPEGVLSFTGVRSVKIPDTVTEIQRGAFCCSSLTEVELPESLKKIDSYAFRQCNLKEIIIPDSVTSIGEFAFQECKNLEKIRISKNIKEIGGGAFFACNKLDNVSIPKSLEKAHVFIRDDDSSFYYDNLSPFSECKNLKNVSFEEGISVIPDNIFLYCTGIENVTIPNSVTIIGDSAFSGCTNIKQLILPENLYEIGGDAFSRCKKIEDIKIPNTLTVSGAKFHRWGDTYVDGPFRGCSGLKNIVLEEGLKTIPYGLFYGCNSIKEIKIPDTVTEIGPYAFEGTGIENLEISAYVKKIGENALRISSLKTLTVRGKETVYDGNNPDYDDVFQFFPNDTTIYAYRDSIFFEKIKDQLDYYKFIPLEYVAAKDFCFESDKEVIKYNQSKKMRIEITPVGCSDVPFFKSSNESVVKIDSNGVMTGVGLGTAIIKVKVGKIVKSINVTVVNDVAEIKFEKNEISLDGGDDIALKATTNPKNVKLIWKSDNPLVATVDENGIVHAISKGSAKIIAKAAEGKGTAECKVNVVSNYYQISNLDDFQSAHGYGDESNDIWEYSLPDSRRLLVTFSHESEVEEEFDYLYVEDVDKNIVGTYTGKELADKTIEVPGNVVRVRLVSDESGTSYGFKVVSVVDPDAKQTCKSIMDLTVEDVNDYQYMGTDITPIPAVKDGKTILEAEKHYSLSYESNKNVGTGYVIISGNPENGYTDSRKVSFNILPFDISTNVGERFIVKCSKEAEFDEAGAKPKVTVTFKNADGTMVNLKEETDYILSYKNNTVVGSKETPIVTVEGKGNYSGKRSFEYTIIGKSLSKVRITASNRIHVSLPNSYKTVVVLSDEHGYLLPGRDYERALQYTYENNTNVKVAGKTVKRNAGDAIGAKDVIPAGTLIRVKAIAKKQGKYTGSVSTTYRLYSIQSIFEGIFK
;
A
#
# COMPACT_ATOMS: atom_id res chain seq x y z
N MET A 1 -22.54 54.08 14.31
CA MET A 1 -23.62 53.14 13.89
C MET A 1 -23.74 52.95 12.39
N VAL A 2 -23.86 53.98 11.53
CA VAL A 2 -23.99 53.80 10.06
C VAL A 2 -22.75 53.14 9.40
N LYS A 3 -21.53 53.40 9.90
CA LYS A 3 -20.30 52.69 9.46
C LYS A 3 -20.25 51.22 9.90
N VAL A 4 -20.86 50.89 11.03
CA VAL A 4 -20.98 49.50 11.53
C VAL A 4 -22.08 48.76 10.75
N LEU A 5 -23.20 49.42 10.46
CA LEU A 5 -24.24 48.87 9.58
C LEU A 5 -23.76 48.63 8.15
N LYS A 6 -22.95 49.53 7.56
CA LYS A 6 -22.39 49.33 6.21
C LYS A 6 -21.33 48.21 6.16
N LYS A 7 -20.49 48.06 7.19
CA LYS A 7 -19.55 46.93 7.29
C LYS A 7 -20.26 45.60 7.53
N CYS A 8 -21.31 45.57 8.36
CA CYS A 8 -22.12 44.36 8.53
C CYS A 8 -22.90 44.01 7.24
N LEU A 9 -23.43 44.99 6.49
CA LEU A 9 -24.14 44.71 5.23
C LEU A 9 -23.22 44.18 4.12
N ALA A 10 -21.97 44.67 4.04
CA ALA A 10 -20.97 44.21 3.07
C ALA A 10 -20.42 42.80 3.38
N ILE A 11 -20.19 42.50 4.67
CA ILE A 11 -19.78 41.16 5.12
C ILE A 11 -20.94 40.15 4.96
N THR A 12 -22.19 40.58 5.15
CA THR A 12 -23.37 39.71 4.98
C THR A 12 -23.70 39.43 3.51
N LEU A 13 -23.39 40.34 2.56
CA LEU A 13 -23.59 40.08 1.13
C LEU A 13 -22.54 39.10 0.53
N CYS A 14 -21.28 39.16 1.00
CA CYS A 14 -20.23 38.24 0.52
C CYS A 14 -20.40 36.81 1.03
N SER A 15 -21.09 36.62 2.17
CA SER A 15 -21.29 35.30 2.79
C SER A 15 -22.45 34.48 2.19
N VAL A 16 -23.22 35.04 1.24
CA VAL A 16 -24.48 34.43 0.75
C VAL A 16 -24.42 33.96 -0.71
N ILE A 17 -23.34 34.25 -1.46
CA ILE A 17 -23.21 33.83 -2.85
C ILE A 17 -22.36 32.56 -2.93
N PHE A 18 -23.00 31.41 -2.71
CA PHE A 18 -22.50 30.10 -3.14
C PHE A 18 -23.48 29.51 -4.16
N ILE A 19 -23.17 29.70 -5.44
CA ILE A 19 -23.78 29.03 -6.60
C ILE A 19 -22.64 28.43 -7.44
N GLU A 20 -22.58 27.11 -7.50
CA GLU A 20 -21.83 26.37 -8.51
C GLU A 20 -22.74 26.13 -9.75
N SER A 21 -22.46 26.84 -10.85
CA SER A 21 -22.30 26.32 -12.22
C SER A 21 -22.32 27.47 -13.26
N PRO A 22 -21.59 27.37 -14.40
CA PRO A 22 -21.03 28.53 -15.10
C PRO A 22 -21.85 29.08 -16.28
N THR A 23 -23.14 28.77 -16.42
CA THR A 23 -23.83 28.95 -17.72
C THR A 23 -24.85 30.08 -17.85
N GLN A 24 -25.08 30.95 -16.85
CA GLN A 24 -25.94 32.13 -17.05
C GLN A 24 -25.49 33.34 -16.20
N PHE A 25 -24.54 34.12 -16.73
CA PHE A 25 -24.18 35.45 -16.19
C PHE A 25 -24.26 36.58 -17.25
N VAL A 26 -24.95 36.37 -18.37
CA VAL A 26 -25.00 37.35 -19.48
C VAL A 26 -26.21 38.31 -19.42
N MET A 27 -26.98 38.37 -18.32
CA MET A 27 -28.18 39.22 -18.26
C MET A 27 -28.34 39.99 -16.94
N ALA A 28 -27.26 40.56 -16.38
CA ALA A 28 -27.39 41.43 -15.19
C ALA A 28 -26.34 42.56 -15.09
N GLN A 29 -25.79 43.06 -16.21
CA GLN A 29 -24.90 44.23 -16.22
C GLN A 29 -25.57 45.54 -16.68
N GLU A 30 -26.90 45.59 -16.84
CA GLU A 30 -27.60 46.82 -17.27
C GLU A 30 -28.21 47.66 -16.14
N VAL A 31 -27.98 47.35 -14.86
CA VAL A 31 -28.51 48.18 -13.76
C VAL A 31 -27.41 48.47 -12.76
N MET A 32 -26.94 49.72 -12.78
CA MET A 32 -26.01 50.40 -11.84
C MET A 32 -24.63 50.76 -12.40
N GLY A 33 -24.63 51.42 -13.56
CA GLY A 33 -23.70 52.53 -13.79
C GLY A 33 -24.24 53.83 -13.15
N VAL A 34 -23.38 54.85 -13.11
CA VAL A 34 -23.51 56.19 -12.49
C VAL A 34 -23.32 56.14 -10.95
N VAL A 35 -22.27 56.68 -10.32
CA VAL A 35 -21.54 57.96 -10.45
C VAL A 35 -20.19 57.76 -9.72
N ASP A 36 -19.03 58.04 -10.33
CA ASP A 36 -18.17 59.18 -9.95
C ASP A 36 -16.83 59.17 -10.69
N GLN A 37 -16.61 60.25 -11.44
CA GLN A 37 -15.28 60.74 -11.82
C GLN A 37 -14.75 61.57 -10.66
N THR A 38 -13.47 61.43 -10.29
CA THR A 38 -12.47 62.52 -10.32
C THR A 38 -11.20 62.12 -9.56
N ASP A 39 -10.13 62.02 -10.35
CA ASP A 39 -8.83 62.66 -10.21
C ASP A 39 -8.02 62.60 -8.90
N GLU A 40 -6.88 61.94 -9.05
CA GLU A 40 -5.51 62.37 -8.72
C GLU A 40 -5.31 63.30 -7.51
N SER A 41 -4.51 62.83 -6.55
CA SER A 41 -3.13 63.34 -6.42
C SER A 41 -2.39 62.76 -5.20
N LEU A 42 -1.08 62.63 -5.39
CA LEU A 42 0.02 62.57 -4.40
C LEU A 42 0.43 61.20 -3.85
N GLY A 43 1.43 60.61 -4.51
CA GLY A 43 2.25 59.52 -3.96
C GLY A 43 3.37 59.00 -4.87
N ARG A 44 4.18 59.89 -5.47
CA ARG A 44 5.57 59.62 -5.91
C ARG A 44 6.34 58.96 -4.74
N GLU A 45 7.30 58.03 -4.85
CA GLU A 45 8.31 57.65 -5.84
C GLU A 45 8.85 56.28 -5.35
N PHE A 46 9.04 55.29 -6.22
CA PHE A 46 9.94 54.14 -5.99
C PHE A 46 10.50 53.70 -7.33
N ASP A 47 11.42 54.51 -7.85
CA ASP A 47 12.50 54.05 -8.72
C ASP A 47 13.79 54.48 -8.04
N ASP A 48 14.58 53.50 -7.58
CA ASP A 48 16.04 53.49 -7.53
C ASP A 48 16.51 52.37 -6.59
N ILE A 49 16.45 51.14 -7.11
CA ILE A 49 17.39 50.09 -6.72
C ILE A 49 18.38 49.93 -7.88
N GLU A 50 19.66 49.83 -7.52
CA GLU A 50 20.84 49.53 -8.34
C GLU A 50 21.51 50.69 -9.11
N LYS A 51 22.38 51.43 -8.40
CA LYS A 51 23.85 51.19 -8.42
C LYS A 51 24.64 52.26 -7.67
N ALA A 52 25.29 51.87 -6.57
CA ALA A 52 26.57 52.45 -6.13
C ALA A 52 27.34 51.48 -5.20
N THR A 53 28.38 50.85 -5.78
CA THR A 53 29.76 50.65 -5.27
C THR A 53 29.98 50.35 -3.78
N ILE A 54 30.67 49.26 -3.40
CA ILE A 54 32.10 49.16 -2.96
C ILE A 54 32.26 47.72 -2.39
N GLN A 55 33.11 46.79 -2.86
CA GLN A 55 34.58 46.61 -2.75
C GLN A 55 35.19 46.47 -1.33
N LYS A 56 36.05 45.45 -1.14
CA LYS A 56 36.93 45.13 0.01
C LYS A 56 36.27 44.42 1.21
N ASP A 57 36.87 43.41 1.85
CA ASP A 57 38.28 42.98 1.91
C ASP A 57 38.41 41.47 2.13
N ASP A 58 39.56 40.98 1.72
CA ASP A 58 40.08 39.62 1.82
C ASP A 58 40.45 39.20 3.26
N SER A 59 40.52 37.87 3.39
CA SER A 59 41.21 37.05 4.39
C SER A 59 42.46 37.63 5.07
N GLU A 60 42.67 37.31 6.35
CA GLU A 60 43.98 36.90 6.89
C GLU A 60 43.90 36.08 8.20
N LYS A 61 44.62 34.95 8.22
CA LYS A 61 45.43 34.31 9.29
C LYS A 61 44.80 34.01 10.68
N ASN A 62 44.68 32.73 11.07
CA ASN A 62 45.68 31.77 11.60
C ASN A 62 45.90 31.82 13.13
N GLU A 63 45.69 30.64 13.75
CA GLU A 63 46.45 30.03 14.85
C GLU A 63 46.42 30.57 16.29
N ALA A 64 46.54 29.57 17.20
CA ALA A 64 47.12 29.58 18.55
C ALA A 64 46.20 29.79 19.77
N ILE A 65 45.82 28.64 20.37
CA ILE A 65 46.09 28.16 21.74
C ILE A 65 46.47 29.21 22.83
N SER A 66 45.94 28.93 24.03
CA SER A 66 46.37 29.40 25.38
C SER A 66 45.70 30.72 25.81
N ASN A 67 45.42 31.01 27.07
CA ASN A 67 45.61 30.33 28.34
C ASN A 67 44.86 31.19 29.38
N LEU A 68 44.39 30.54 30.45
CA LEU A 68 44.38 31.03 31.83
C LEU A 68 43.59 32.31 32.17
N GLU A 69 42.65 32.09 33.11
CA GLU A 69 42.53 32.78 34.39
C GLU A 69 42.52 34.33 34.41
N LYS A 70 41.51 34.90 35.08
CA LYS A 70 41.70 35.37 36.47
C LYS A 70 40.49 36.14 37.02
N HIS A 71 40.05 35.59 38.15
CA HIS A 71 39.77 36.28 39.42
C HIS A 71 38.62 37.31 39.47
N ASP A 72 37.58 36.97 40.24
CA ASP A 72 37.45 37.22 41.68
C ASP A 72 37.22 38.69 42.00
N THR A 73 36.05 38.98 42.56
CA THR A 73 35.86 39.54 43.91
C THR A 73 34.34 39.73 44.09
N LYS A 74 33.73 38.95 44.98
CA LYS A 74 33.50 39.23 46.41
C LYS A 74 32.32 40.18 46.66
N GLU A 75 31.42 39.64 47.48
CA GLU A 75 30.70 40.26 48.61
C GLU A 75 29.78 41.46 48.31
N ASP A 76 28.47 41.30 48.46
CA ASP A 76 27.68 41.29 49.71
C ASP A 76 27.21 42.72 50.10
N LYS A 77 25.88 42.83 50.29
CA LYS A 77 25.19 43.61 51.34
C LYS A 77 25.22 45.15 51.30
N ASP A 78 24.04 45.77 51.19
CA ASP A 78 23.22 46.17 52.36
C ASP A 78 22.09 47.15 51.97
N GLY A 79 20.97 47.05 52.71
CA GLY A 79 20.08 48.17 53.07
C GLY A 79 18.94 48.52 52.10
N ILE A 80 17.68 48.14 52.33
CA ILE A 80 16.68 48.63 53.33
C ILE A 80 15.98 49.95 52.92
N ASP A 81 14.66 49.82 52.72
CA ASP A 81 13.52 50.71 53.07
C ASP A 81 13.36 52.11 52.44
N ALA A 82 12.16 52.67 52.24
CA ALA A 82 10.76 52.24 52.40
C ALA A 82 9.85 53.41 51.88
N ILE A 83 8.55 53.34 52.21
CA ILE A 83 7.57 54.44 52.36
C ILE A 83 6.77 54.70 51.06
N THR A 84 5.43 54.61 50.95
CA THR A 84 4.28 54.54 51.88
C THR A 84 3.01 54.22 51.07
N ASN A 85 2.04 53.52 51.67
CA ASN A 85 0.71 54.12 51.95
C ASN A 85 -0.22 53.13 52.69
N THR A 86 -0.46 53.48 53.95
CA THR A 86 -1.67 53.39 54.77
C THR A 86 -2.95 53.82 54.02
N SER A 87 -4.20 53.60 54.43
CA SER A 87 -4.97 52.78 55.40
C SER A 87 -6.41 53.36 55.40
N ASP A 88 -7.32 52.78 56.20
CA ASP A 88 -8.64 53.29 56.66
C ASP A 88 -9.84 52.87 55.79
N GLU A 89 -10.86 52.09 56.24
CA GLU A 89 -11.71 51.99 57.45
C GLU A 89 -13.15 52.52 57.21
N LYS A 90 -14.12 51.66 57.56
CA LYS A 90 -15.45 51.89 58.21
C LYS A 90 -16.77 52.11 57.44
N GLU A 91 -17.75 51.31 57.91
CA GLU A 91 -19.20 51.55 58.25
C GLU A 91 -20.19 51.92 57.10
N GLU A 92 -21.48 51.56 57.04
CA GLU A 92 -22.47 50.93 57.95
C GLU A 92 -23.77 50.58 57.16
N ASN A 93 -24.56 49.60 57.67
CA ASN A 93 -26.05 49.49 57.73
C ASN A 93 -26.98 49.51 56.48
N THR A 94 -27.69 48.38 56.21
CA THR A 94 -29.13 48.01 56.50
C THR A 94 -30.04 48.24 55.27
N SER A 95 -31.08 47.47 54.92
CA SER A 95 -32.05 46.62 55.64
C SER A 95 -32.88 45.72 54.68
N GLU A 96 -33.33 44.57 55.19
CA GLU A 96 -34.61 43.83 54.91
C GLU A 96 -34.85 43.26 53.50
N ILE A 97 -35.33 42.02 53.29
CA ILE A 97 -36.61 41.44 53.75
C ILE A 97 -36.55 39.89 53.88
N ASP A 98 -37.31 39.43 54.88
CA ASP A 98 -37.77 38.09 55.28
C ASP A 98 -38.08 37.02 54.21
N SER A 99 -37.81 35.74 54.52
CA SER A 99 -38.85 34.82 55.04
C SER A 99 -38.35 33.38 55.26
N GLU A 100 -38.47 32.97 56.53
CA GLU A 100 -39.01 31.71 57.05
C GLU A 100 -38.47 30.31 56.67
N ASP A 101 -37.96 29.69 57.75
CA ASP A 101 -38.33 28.37 58.30
C ASP A 101 -37.53 27.09 57.96
N LYS A 102 -36.76 26.69 58.98
CA LYS A 102 -36.75 25.38 59.69
C LYS A 102 -36.59 24.11 58.82
N SER A 103 -35.63 23.22 59.09
CA SER A 103 -35.45 22.55 60.38
C SER A 103 -34.32 21.50 60.29
N ASN A 104 -33.72 21.25 61.47
CA ASN A 104 -33.06 20.03 61.94
C ASN A 104 -31.68 19.64 61.38
N SER A 105 -30.67 20.14 62.10
CA SER A 105 -29.73 19.35 62.94
C SER A 105 -29.41 17.92 62.53
N GLU A 106 -28.12 17.65 62.31
CA GLU A 106 -27.32 16.90 63.27
C GLU A 106 -25.83 17.25 63.09
N ASP A 107 -25.19 17.57 64.21
CA ASP A 107 -23.78 17.93 64.37
C ASP A 107 -22.84 16.78 63.94
N VAL A 108 -21.72 17.13 63.30
CA VAL A 108 -20.45 16.42 63.52
C VAL A 108 -19.33 17.45 63.64
N ASP A 109 -18.67 17.40 64.79
CA ASP A 109 -17.59 18.26 65.28
C ASP A 109 -16.51 18.58 64.23
N GLY A 110 -16.25 19.89 64.06
CA GLY A 110 -15.01 20.39 63.50
C GLY A 110 -13.89 20.26 64.54
N ALA A 111 -12.97 19.34 64.31
CA ALA A 111 -11.71 19.31 65.03
C ALA A 111 -10.79 20.40 64.47
N ASP A 112 -10.67 21.51 65.22
CA ASP A 112 -9.53 22.42 65.18
C ASP A 112 -8.35 21.66 65.81
N ASP A 113 -7.70 20.79 65.02
CA ASP A 113 -6.40 20.20 65.37
C ASP A 113 -5.38 21.33 65.24
N GLY A 114 -4.62 21.63 66.29
CA GLY A 114 -3.98 22.94 66.51
C GLY A 114 -3.08 23.48 65.38
N ASP A 115 -2.68 22.62 64.45
CA ASP A 115 -1.83 22.95 63.30
C ASP A 115 -2.57 22.99 61.94
N PHE A 116 -3.83 22.54 61.85
CA PHE A 116 -4.57 22.36 60.60
C PHE A 116 -5.90 23.14 60.58
N GLU A 117 -6.08 24.06 59.63
CA GLU A 117 -7.38 24.65 59.34
C GLU A 117 -8.12 23.81 58.29
N ILE A 118 -9.16 23.08 58.71
CA ILE A 118 -9.94 22.20 57.82
C ILE A 118 -11.36 22.74 57.68
N ASN A 119 -11.81 22.95 56.44
CA ASN A 119 -13.17 23.39 56.11
C ASN A 119 -13.84 22.40 55.15
N ASN A 120 -14.91 21.75 55.60
CA ASN A 120 -15.66 20.75 54.81
C ASN A 120 -14.75 19.68 54.17
N GLY A 121 -13.76 19.20 54.93
CA GLY A 121 -12.79 18.20 54.46
C GLY A 121 -11.70 18.74 53.53
N VAL A 122 -11.59 20.06 53.35
CA VAL A 122 -10.48 20.72 52.63
C VAL A 122 -9.51 21.32 53.64
N LEU A 123 -8.24 20.95 53.58
CA LEU A 123 -7.18 21.61 54.35
C LEU A 123 -6.86 22.94 53.68
N THR A 124 -7.30 24.05 54.29
CA THR A 124 -7.13 25.40 53.74
C THR A 124 -5.84 26.07 54.19
N LYS A 125 -5.27 25.65 55.32
CA LYS A 125 -4.02 26.22 55.86
C LYS A 125 -3.35 25.30 56.87
N TYR A 126 -2.02 25.23 56.80
CA TYR A 126 -1.17 24.66 57.84
C TYR A 126 -0.50 25.77 58.67
N LYS A 127 -0.51 25.64 59.99
CA LYS A 127 0.07 26.61 60.95
C LYS A 127 1.18 26.03 61.82
N GLY A 128 1.38 24.72 61.78
CA GLY A 128 2.38 24.05 62.60
C GLY A 128 3.81 24.34 62.18
N ASP A 129 4.76 23.92 63.03
CA ASP A 129 6.20 24.03 62.82
C ASP A 129 6.91 22.67 62.74
N ASP A 130 6.14 21.59 62.68
CA ASP A 130 6.66 20.22 62.56
C ASP A 130 7.40 20.00 61.23
N LYS A 131 8.45 19.17 61.31
CA LYS A 131 9.21 18.74 60.13
C LYS A 131 8.56 17.58 59.40
N ASP A 132 7.98 16.65 60.14
CA ASP A 132 7.30 15.46 59.63
C ASP A 132 5.79 15.64 59.87
N VAL A 133 5.02 15.89 58.82
CA VAL A 133 3.59 16.22 58.91
C VAL A 133 2.73 15.04 58.48
N PHE A 134 1.76 14.65 59.32
CA PHE A 134 0.78 13.61 59.03
C PHE A 134 -0.59 14.25 58.82
N ILE A 135 -1.15 14.13 57.62
CA ILE A 135 -2.47 14.68 57.31
C ILE A 135 -3.55 13.78 57.92
N PRO A 136 -4.48 14.30 58.74
CA PRO A 136 -5.45 13.47 59.45
C PRO A 136 -6.50 12.83 58.52
N GLU A 137 -7.11 11.75 59.00
CA GLU A 137 -8.29 11.14 58.36
C GLU A 137 -9.46 12.14 58.36
N GLY A 138 -10.20 12.20 57.25
CA GLY A 138 -11.30 13.15 57.04
C GLY A 138 -10.93 14.37 56.17
N VAL A 139 -9.63 14.64 55.97
CA VAL A 139 -9.17 15.55 54.91
C VAL A 139 -9.27 14.81 53.59
N THR A 140 -10.10 15.35 52.68
CA THR A 140 -10.33 14.82 51.34
C THR A 140 -9.57 15.59 50.26
N LYS A 141 -9.20 16.83 50.55
CA LYS A 141 -8.50 17.72 49.61
C LYS A 141 -7.49 18.61 50.34
N ILE A 142 -6.32 18.81 49.73
CA ILE A 142 -5.32 19.80 50.16
C ILE A 142 -5.49 21.06 49.31
N GLY A 143 -5.86 22.17 49.93
CA GLY A 143 -6.15 23.43 49.24
C GLY A 143 -4.90 24.13 48.71
N GLY A 144 -5.08 24.95 47.67
CA GLY A 144 -3.97 25.68 47.05
C GLY A 144 -3.26 26.61 48.04
N GLY A 145 -1.93 26.56 48.08
CA GLY A 145 -1.08 27.37 48.97
C GLY A 145 -1.16 27.05 50.45
N CYS A 146 -1.85 25.99 50.89
CA CYS A 146 -2.05 25.73 52.31
C CYS A 146 -0.75 25.45 53.10
N PHE A 147 0.31 24.96 52.45
CA PHE A 147 1.65 24.77 53.01
C PHE A 147 2.68 25.79 52.50
N PHE A 148 2.28 26.85 51.82
CA PHE A 148 3.21 27.79 51.18
C PHE A 148 4.36 28.23 52.11
N GLN A 149 5.61 28.06 51.63
CA GLN A 149 6.85 28.39 52.37
C GLN A 149 7.02 27.71 53.75
N SER A 150 6.30 26.63 54.02
CA SER A 150 6.45 25.87 55.27
C SER A 150 7.83 25.20 55.35
N ASN A 151 8.39 25.09 56.56
CA ASN A 151 9.69 24.47 56.84
C ASN A 151 9.63 22.92 56.94
N ILE A 152 8.59 22.31 56.39
CA ILE A 152 8.34 20.87 56.40
C ILE A 152 9.43 20.12 55.61
N GLU A 153 9.81 18.95 56.11
CA GLU A 153 10.78 18.03 55.49
C GLU A 153 10.07 16.82 54.89
N LYS A 154 9.00 16.31 55.54
CA LYS A 154 8.23 15.15 55.08
C LYS A 154 6.72 15.34 55.27
N VAL A 155 5.93 14.80 54.34
CA VAL A 155 4.47 14.81 54.42
C VAL A 155 3.92 13.40 54.14
N PHE A 156 3.05 12.91 55.03
CA PHE A 156 2.35 11.63 54.90
C PHE A 156 0.85 11.86 54.78
N LEU A 157 0.26 11.43 53.67
CA LEU A 157 -1.17 11.62 53.39
C LEU A 157 -2.01 10.43 53.90
N SER A 158 -3.16 10.73 54.50
CA SER A 158 -4.17 9.72 54.86
C SER A 158 -4.86 9.12 53.62
N ASP A 159 -5.54 7.99 53.80
CA ASP A 159 -6.25 7.30 52.72
C ASP A 159 -7.42 8.13 52.15
N SER A 160 -7.92 9.09 52.94
CA SER A 160 -9.02 9.98 52.58
C SER A 160 -8.64 11.08 51.59
N VAL A 161 -7.35 11.46 51.49
CA VAL A 161 -6.91 12.54 50.60
C VAL A 161 -6.98 12.10 49.14
N LYS A 162 -7.84 12.75 48.35
CA LYS A 162 -8.08 12.45 46.93
C LYS A 162 -7.49 13.47 45.97
N GLU A 163 -7.35 14.72 46.41
CA GLU A 163 -6.94 15.82 45.55
C GLU A 163 -5.97 16.75 46.28
N ILE A 164 -4.94 17.19 45.55
CA ILE A 164 -4.02 18.25 45.97
C ILE A 164 -4.17 19.36 44.95
N GLU A 165 -4.60 20.55 45.35
CA GLU A 165 -4.78 21.68 44.45
C GLU A 165 -3.44 22.32 44.04
N SER A 166 -3.48 23.15 43.01
CA SER A 166 -2.30 23.84 42.49
C SER A 166 -1.62 24.67 43.57
N PHE A 167 -0.28 24.69 43.56
CA PHE A 167 0.55 25.42 44.54
C PHE A 167 0.40 24.99 46.01
N ALA A 168 -0.22 23.85 46.33
CA ALA A 168 -0.45 23.41 47.71
C ALA A 168 0.81 23.45 48.61
N PHE A 169 1.95 22.99 48.10
CA PHE A 169 3.26 22.95 48.78
C PHE A 169 4.29 23.87 48.12
N ASN A 170 3.83 24.95 47.48
CA ASN A 170 4.71 25.86 46.75
C ASN A 170 5.77 26.50 47.67
N ASP A 171 7.01 26.57 47.21
CA ASP A 171 8.18 27.11 47.94
C ASP A 171 8.51 26.39 49.27
N CYS A 172 8.06 25.14 49.46
CA CYS A 172 8.50 24.27 50.56
C CYS A 172 9.92 23.73 50.30
N ASN A 173 10.92 24.61 50.34
CA ASN A 173 12.31 24.34 49.93
C ASN A 173 13.02 23.20 50.71
N LYS A 174 12.47 22.72 51.82
CA LYS A 174 13.02 21.61 52.61
C LYS A 174 12.27 20.29 52.43
N LEU A 175 11.14 20.30 51.74
CA LEU A 175 10.31 19.12 51.55
C LEU A 175 11.04 18.13 50.64
N GLU A 176 11.52 17.03 51.22
CA GLU A 176 12.29 15.98 50.56
C GLU A 176 11.49 14.68 50.36
N HIS A 177 10.40 14.48 51.10
CA HIS A 177 9.58 13.28 51.03
C HIS A 177 8.07 13.58 51.08
N VAL A 178 7.33 12.97 50.16
CA VAL A 178 5.85 12.98 50.15
C VAL A 178 5.36 11.56 49.88
N ASP A 179 4.49 11.04 50.75
CA ASP A 179 3.72 9.82 50.47
C ASP A 179 2.34 10.19 49.92
N LEU A 180 2.16 10.05 48.61
CA LEU A 180 0.91 10.38 47.91
C LEU A 180 -0.26 9.45 48.24
N ASN A 181 -0.01 8.30 48.87
CA ASN A 181 -1.03 7.34 49.27
C ASN A 181 -2.11 7.05 48.19
N LYS A 182 -3.36 7.54 48.36
CA LYS A 182 -4.51 7.30 47.46
C LYS A 182 -4.96 8.53 46.66
N VAL A 183 -4.07 9.50 46.45
CA VAL A 183 -4.35 10.70 45.64
C VAL A 183 -4.73 10.30 44.21
N GLU A 184 -5.74 10.99 43.69
CA GLU A 184 -6.32 10.77 42.36
C GLU A 184 -6.05 11.93 41.39
N ARG A 185 -5.93 13.16 41.93
CA ARG A 185 -5.67 14.39 41.16
C ARG A 185 -4.59 15.26 41.84
N LEU A 186 -3.70 15.83 41.04
CA LEU A 186 -2.65 16.76 41.47
C LEU A 186 -2.73 18.05 40.65
N GLY A 187 -2.81 19.20 41.30
CA GLY A 187 -2.80 20.49 40.64
C GLY A 187 -1.42 20.86 40.09
N GLY A 188 -1.39 21.79 39.14
CA GLY A 188 -0.15 22.30 38.56
C GLY A 188 0.70 23.00 39.63
N ASP A 189 2.01 22.84 39.55
CA ASP A 189 2.95 23.43 40.52
C ASP A 189 2.67 23.08 41.99
N ALA A 190 1.93 22.00 42.28
CA ALA A 190 1.61 21.58 43.65
C ALA A 190 2.86 21.43 44.53
N PHE A 191 3.97 20.96 43.97
CA PHE A 191 5.27 20.87 44.64
C PHE A 191 6.34 21.76 43.98
N TYR A 192 5.95 22.90 43.39
CA TYR A 192 6.93 23.83 42.80
C TYR A 192 7.90 24.36 43.88
N ALA A 193 9.17 24.51 43.49
CA ALA A 193 10.26 24.91 44.37
C ALA A 193 10.40 24.06 45.67
N CYS A 194 10.04 22.77 45.60
CA CYS A 194 10.38 21.79 46.65
C CYS A 194 11.74 21.11 46.39
N SER A 195 12.26 20.41 47.40
CA SER A 195 13.51 19.63 47.34
C SER A 195 13.27 18.12 47.12
N LEU A 196 12.14 17.75 46.52
CA LEU A 196 11.85 16.35 46.20
C LEU A 196 12.86 15.84 45.16
N SER A 197 13.54 14.75 45.50
CA SER A 197 14.45 14.03 44.58
C SER A 197 13.86 12.70 44.10
N LYS A 198 12.90 12.15 44.86
CA LYS A 198 12.25 10.87 44.60
C LYS A 198 10.75 10.92 44.88
N ILE A 199 9.96 10.24 44.04
CA ILE A 199 8.53 10.06 44.28
C ILE A 199 8.05 8.65 43.88
N LYS A 200 7.04 8.14 44.59
CA LYS A 200 6.27 6.96 44.19
C LYS A 200 4.89 7.39 43.71
N ILE A 201 4.58 7.10 42.45
CA ILE A 201 3.29 7.42 41.85
C ILE A 201 2.27 6.34 42.21
N PRO A 202 1.17 6.68 42.90
CA PRO A 202 0.15 5.70 43.26
C PRO A 202 -0.70 5.31 42.06
N LYS A 203 -1.20 4.07 42.04
CA LYS A 203 -2.05 3.57 40.95
C LYS A 203 -3.44 4.24 40.92
N THR A 204 -3.76 5.08 41.90
CA THR A 204 -4.97 5.90 41.95
C THR A 204 -4.82 7.21 41.20
N LEU A 205 -3.60 7.72 40.96
CA LEU A 205 -3.39 8.99 40.27
C LEU A 205 -3.87 8.88 38.82
N ARG A 206 -4.70 9.82 38.37
CA ARG A 206 -5.29 9.83 37.02
C ARG A 206 -4.91 11.07 36.22
N HIS A 207 -4.67 12.19 36.89
CA HIS A 207 -4.49 13.48 36.23
C HIS A 207 -3.60 14.40 37.05
N VAL A 208 -2.70 15.10 36.35
CA VAL A 208 -1.92 16.22 36.87
C VAL A 208 -2.22 17.43 36.00
N ASP A 209 -2.79 18.49 36.58
CA ASP A 209 -3.14 19.70 35.84
C ASP A 209 -1.85 20.33 35.27
N CYS A 210 -1.85 20.66 33.97
CA CYS A 210 -0.71 21.28 33.28
C CYS A 210 -1.21 22.17 32.13
N GLU A 211 -1.32 23.48 32.35
CA GLU A 211 -1.92 24.41 31.38
C GLU A 211 -1.01 24.73 30.18
N SER A 212 0.30 24.49 30.29
CA SER A 212 1.29 24.78 29.23
C SER A 212 1.18 23.89 27.98
N MET A 213 0.34 22.85 27.98
CA MET A 213 0.18 21.91 26.85
C MET A 213 -0.65 22.46 25.68
N TYR A 214 -1.33 23.60 25.85
CA TYR A 214 -2.28 24.11 24.84
C TYR A 214 -1.78 25.28 23.98
N TYR A 215 -0.81 26.10 24.44
CA TYR A 215 -0.43 27.34 23.73
C TYR A 215 1.08 27.60 23.72
N PRO A 216 1.76 27.38 22.58
CA PRO A 216 3.21 27.56 22.46
C PRO A 216 3.70 29.03 22.32
N SER A 217 2.84 30.06 22.33
CA SER A 217 3.24 31.39 21.84
C SER A 217 2.74 32.65 22.58
N THR A 218 2.20 32.59 23.80
CA THR A 218 1.71 33.80 24.49
C THR A 218 2.20 33.84 25.93
N GLY A 219 3.14 34.74 26.24
CA GLY A 219 3.83 34.88 27.54
C GLY A 219 2.95 35.18 28.77
N HIS A 220 1.99 34.31 29.07
CA HIS A 220 1.28 34.21 30.35
C HIS A 220 2.12 33.41 31.36
N PRO A 221 1.93 33.61 32.68
CA PRO A 221 2.56 32.79 33.71
C PRO A 221 1.92 31.40 33.66
N TYR A 222 2.59 30.45 33.01
CA TYR A 222 2.12 29.08 32.86
C TYR A 222 2.32 28.31 34.16
N THR A 223 1.34 27.47 34.53
CA THR A 223 1.56 26.42 35.52
C THR A 223 2.40 25.29 34.92
N HIS A 224 3.42 24.80 35.64
CA HIS A 224 4.19 23.61 35.25
C HIS A 224 3.47 22.34 35.72
N GLY A 225 4.09 21.18 35.49
CA GLY A 225 3.59 19.92 36.05
C GLY A 225 3.51 19.94 37.57
N GLY A 226 2.93 18.90 38.18
CA GLY A 226 2.68 18.89 39.62
C GLY A 226 3.94 18.77 40.49
N PHE A 227 5.10 18.37 39.94
CA PHE A 227 6.35 18.14 40.67
C PHE A 227 7.45 19.15 40.33
N ASN A 228 8.46 19.25 41.21
CA ASN A 228 9.61 20.13 41.04
C ASN A 228 10.59 19.64 39.94
N TYR A 229 11.38 20.57 39.40
CA TYR A 229 12.45 20.26 38.43
C TYR A 229 13.58 19.40 39.02
N GLY A 230 13.75 19.39 40.34
CA GLY A 230 14.78 18.61 41.04
C GLY A 230 14.49 17.10 41.16
N LEU A 231 13.33 16.63 40.67
CA LEU A 231 12.96 15.22 40.73
C LEU A 231 13.86 14.37 39.82
N GLU A 232 14.56 13.39 40.39
CA GLU A 232 15.51 12.52 39.68
C GLU A 232 15.03 11.07 39.56
N GLU A 233 14.39 10.52 40.60
CA GLU A 233 13.94 9.12 40.66
C GLU A 233 12.41 9.01 40.76
N VAL A 234 11.81 8.17 39.90
CA VAL A 234 10.37 7.89 39.94
C VAL A 234 10.13 6.40 39.95
N THR A 235 9.24 5.95 40.84
CA THR A 235 8.72 4.59 40.87
C THR A 235 7.19 4.61 40.76
N PHE A 236 6.61 3.53 40.25
CA PHE A 236 5.15 3.38 40.16
C PHE A 236 4.67 2.28 41.11
N GLU A 237 3.49 2.44 41.69
CA GLU A 237 2.83 1.38 42.45
C GLU A 237 2.52 0.15 41.57
N GLU A 238 2.63 -1.03 42.17
CA GLU A 238 2.32 -2.30 41.50
C GLU A 238 0.88 -2.32 40.96
N GLY A 239 0.73 -2.80 39.71
CA GLY A 239 -0.55 -2.89 39.03
C GLY A 239 -1.02 -1.61 38.34
N ILE A 240 -0.18 -0.57 38.23
CA ILE A 240 -0.50 0.60 37.42
C ILE A 240 -0.69 0.20 35.94
N THR A 241 -1.78 0.64 35.32
CA THR A 241 -2.11 0.28 33.92
C THR A 241 -1.93 1.44 32.93
N THR A 242 -1.73 2.66 33.43
CA THR A 242 -1.60 3.87 32.61
C THR A 242 -0.57 4.81 33.24
N ILE A 243 0.27 5.46 32.42
CA ILE A 243 1.05 6.60 32.90
C ILE A 243 0.14 7.84 32.84
N PRO A 244 -0.18 8.47 33.99
CA PRO A 244 -1.20 9.51 34.04
C PRO A 244 -0.86 10.77 33.24
N GLU A 245 -1.91 11.51 32.84
CA GLU A 245 -1.77 12.80 32.17
C GLU A 245 -0.91 13.76 32.99
N GLY A 246 0.05 14.40 32.34
CA GLY A 246 0.91 15.44 32.92
C GLY A 246 1.90 14.99 34.00
N VAL A 247 1.90 13.72 34.42
CA VAL A 247 2.50 13.26 35.68
C VAL A 247 3.97 13.64 35.89
N LEU A 248 4.80 13.64 34.85
CA LEU A 248 6.22 13.99 34.92
C LEU A 248 6.57 15.15 33.99
N SER A 249 5.59 16.01 33.70
CA SER A 249 5.83 17.21 32.89
C SER A 249 6.78 18.16 33.60
N PHE A 250 7.72 18.76 32.87
CA PHE A 250 8.69 19.73 33.38
C PHE A 250 9.58 19.23 34.53
N THR A 251 9.83 17.91 34.59
CA THR A 251 10.69 17.30 35.61
C THR A 251 12.15 17.11 35.15
N GLY A 252 13.07 16.99 36.11
CA GLY A 252 14.49 16.68 35.89
C GLY A 252 14.79 15.20 35.63
N VAL A 253 13.76 14.35 35.55
CA VAL A 253 13.89 12.88 35.42
C VAL A 253 14.60 12.54 34.12
N ARG A 254 15.71 11.78 34.21
CA ARG A 254 16.56 11.41 33.05
C ARG A 254 16.25 10.03 32.46
N SER A 255 15.71 9.13 33.28
CA SER A 255 15.34 7.76 32.92
C SER A 255 14.18 7.31 33.82
N VAL A 256 13.26 6.52 33.28
CA VAL A 256 12.11 6.01 34.02
C VAL A 256 11.79 4.58 33.58
N LYS A 257 11.58 3.69 34.55
CA LYS A 257 11.15 2.31 34.28
C LYS A 257 9.63 2.25 34.22
N ILE A 258 9.08 2.04 33.02
CA ILE A 258 7.65 1.85 32.82
C ILE A 258 7.27 0.40 33.14
N PRO A 259 6.30 0.12 34.03
CA PRO A 259 5.89 -1.24 34.34
C PRO A 259 5.25 -1.99 33.14
N ASP A 260 5.47 -3.30 33.04
CA ASP A 260 4.92 -4.18 31.99
C ASP A 260 3.38 -4.29 31.98
N THR A 261 2.71 -3.72 32.98
CA THR A 261 1.24 -3.64 33.06
C THR A 261 0.67 -2.43 32.34
N VAL A 262 1.51 -1.46 31.94
CA VAL A 262 1.07 -0.20 31.33
C VAL A 262 0.60 -0.43 29.90
N THR A 263 -0.65 -0.04 29.61
CA THR A 263 -1.25 -0.13 28.29
C THR A 263 -1.38 1.21 27.58
N GLU A 264 -1.21 2.33 28.28
CA GLU A 264 -1.34 3.69 27.71
C GLU A 264 -0.42 4.68 28.41
N ILE A 265 0.21 5.54 27.62
CA ILE A 265 0.90 6.76 28.09
C ILE A 265 0.02 7.93 27.71
N GLN A 266 -0.57 8.57 28.72
CA GLN A 266 -1.56 9.63 28.52
C GLN A 266 -0.93 10.97 28.13
N ARG A 267 -1.81 11.93 27.84
CA ARG A 267 -1.44 13.23 27.31
C ARG A 267 -0.35 13.90 28.12
N GLY A 268 0.72 14.29 27.44
CA GLY A 268 1.85 15.02 28.02
C GLY A 268 2.49 14.40 29.26
N ALA A 269 2.37 13.09 29.50
CA ALA A 269 2.91 12.42 30.67
C ALA A 269 4.38 12.76 30.99
N PHE A 270 5.21 12.98 29.96
CA PHE A 270 6.64 13.32 30.07
C PHE A 270 6.99 14.65 29.39
N CYS A 271 6.01 15.52 29.12
CA CYS A 271 6.21 16.75 28.36
C CYS A 271 7.29 17.65 29.01
N CYS A 272 8.23 18.15 28.22
CA CYS A 272 9.33 19.00 28.68
C CYS A 272 10.20 18.39 29.80
N SER A 273 10.21 17.06 29.94
CA SER A 273 11.09 16.38 30.91
C SER A 273 12.53 16.28 30.39
N SER A 274 13.46 16.06 31.31
CA SER A 274 14.88 15.82 30.98
C SER A 274 15.17 14.39 30.51
N LEU A 275 14.14 13.64 30.12
CA LEU A 275 14.21 12.21 29.80
C LEU A 275 15.13 11.96 28.60
N THR A 276 16.15 11.14 28.79
CA THR A 276 17.15 10.79 27.77
C THR A 276 16.97 9.38 27.20
N GLU A 277 16.36 8.49 27.98
CA GLU A 277 16.05 7.11 27.62
C GLU A 277 14.77 6.64 28.31
N VAL A 278 14.01 5.78 27.62
CA VAL A 278 12.81 5.14 28.16
C VAL A 278 12.58 3.81 27.44
N GLU A 279 12.36 2.76 28.22
CA GLU A 279 11.91 1.46 27.69
C GLU A 279 10.38 1.41 27.73
N LEU A 280 9.75 1.22 26.57
CA LEU A 280 8.30 1.09 26.44
C LEU A 280 7.90 -0.39 26.52
N PRO A 281 6.90 -0.77 27.33
CA PRO A 281 6.54 -2.17 27.51
C PRO A 281 5.72 -2.71 26.33
N GLU A 282 5.83 -4.01 26.04
CA GLU A 282 5.08 -4.70 24.96
C GLU A 282 3.54 -4.73 25.20
N SER A 283 3.09 -4.35 26.39
CA SER A 283 1.67 -4.16 26.71
C SER A 283 1.11 -2.82 26.19
N LEU A 284 1.97 -1.87 25.82
CA LEU A 284 1.61 -0.50 25.46
C LEU A 284 0.81 -0.47 24.15
N LYS A 285 -0.39 0.09 24.16
CA LYS A 285 -1.29 0.15 23.00
C LYS A 285 -1.35 1.53 22.37
N LYS A 286 -1.15 2.59 23.16
CA LYS A 286 -1.38 3.97 22.75
C LYS A 286 -0.39 4.93 23.41
N ILE A 287 0.12 5.85 22.61
CA ILE A 287 0.91 7.01 23.05
C ILE A 287 0.09 8.25 22.68
N ASP A 288 -0.41 8.97 23.68
CA ASP A 288 -1.32 10.08 23.46
C ASP A 288 -0.61 11.38 23.07
N SER A 289 -1.39 12.41 22.74
CA SER A 289 -0.86 13.70 22.29
C SER A 289 0.11 14.32 23.31
N TYR A 290 1.16 14.97 22.82
CA TYR A 290 2.19 15.64 23.64
C TYR A 290 3.01 14.74 24.59
N ALA A 291 2.78 13.42 24.64
CA ALA A 291 3.31 12.51 25.67
C ALA A 291 4.80 12.70 26.00
N PHE A 292 5.64 12.89 24.98
CA PHE A 292 7.10 13.09 25.06
C PHE A 292 7.55 14.40 24.39
N ARG A 293 6.66 15.39 24.23
CA ARG A 293 7.02 16.68 23.63
C ARG A 293 8.23 17.30 24.35
N GLN A 294 9.20 17.78 23.59
CA GLN A 294 10.42 18.43 24.09
C GLN A 294 11.25 17.59 25.07
N CYS A 295 11.18 16.26 25.01
CA CYS A 295 12.10 15.37 25.72
C CYS A 295 13.49 15.36 25.09
N ASN A 296 14.49 14.93 25.86
CA ASN A 296 15.89 14.78 25.43
C ASN A 296 16.24 13.36 24.95
N LEU A 297 15.25 12.59 24.50
CA LEU A 297 15.40 11.21 24.04
C LEU A 297 16.44 11.12 22.92
N LYS A 298 17.34 10.14 22.99
CA LYS A 298 18.29 9.82 21.91
C LYS A 298 17.76 8.79 20.93
N GLU A 299 17.07 7.78 21.46
CA GLU A 299 16.47 6.69 20.69
C GLU A 299 15.12 6.34 21.32
N ILE A 300 14.15 5.94 20.48
CA ILE A 300 12.91 5.36 20.96
C ILE A 300 12.46 4.19 20.09
N ILE A 301 12.10 3.10 20.77
CA ILE A 301 11.56 1.90 20.16
C ILE A 301 10.08 1.83 20.51
N ILE A 302 9.22 2.03 19.51
CA ILE A 302 7.77 1.92 19.67
C ILE A 302 7.37 0.43 19.54
N PRO A 303 6.81 -0.19 20.60
CA PRO A 303 6.43 -1.61 20.58
C PRO A 303 5.38 -1.92 19.51
N ASP A 304 5.37 -3.15 18.98
CA ASP A 304 4.47 -3.53 17.88
C ASP A 304 2.99 -3.63 18.32
N SER A 305 2.73 -3.61 19.62
CA SER A 305 1.40 -3.48 20.22
C SER A 305 0.78 -2.09 20.04
N VAL A 306 1.58 -1.06 19.75
CA VAL A 306 1.11 0.31 19.54
C VAL A 306 0.53 0.45 18.14
N THR A 307 -0.72 0.93 18.07
CA THR A 307 -1.43 1.15 16.80
C THR A 307 -1.63 2.63 16.45
N SER A 308 -1.43 3.55 17.39
CA SER A 308 -1.51 4.99 17.13
C SER A 308 -0.53 5.82 17.96
N ILE A 309 -0.05 6.91 17.35
CA ILE A 309 0.76 7.95 17.99
C ILE A 309 -0.01 9.27 17.90
N GLY A 310 -0.25 9.93 19.04
CA GLY A 310 -1.01 11.16 19.13
C GLY A 310 -0.33 12.39 18.52
N GLU A 311 -1.07 13.49 18.44
CA GLU A 311 -0.58 14.77 17.91
C GLU A 311 0.55 15.32 18.79
N PHE A 312 1.61 15.83 18.17
CA PHE A 312 2.77 16.39 18.88
C PHE A 312 3.47 15.46 19.88
N ALA A 313 3.21 14.15 19.84
CA ALA A 313 3.66 13.20 20.86
C ALA A 313 5.17 13.26 21.13
N PHE A 314 6.00 13.48 20.10
CA PHE A 314 7.46 13.62 20.16
C PHE A 314 7.94 14.96 19.59
N GLN A 315 7.06 15.97 19.52
CA GLN A 315 7.40 17.27 18.95
C GLN A 315 8.66 17.83 19.63
N GLU A 316 9.60 18.35 18.83
CA GLU A 316 10.84 18.96 19.31
C GLU A 316 11.69 18.08 20.24
N CYS A 317 11.63 16.75 20.09
CA CYS A 317 12.66 15.86 20.64
C CYS A 317 13.98 16.07 19.87
N LYS A 318 14.64 17.21 20.10
CA LYS A 318 15.78 17.71 19.30
C LYS A 318 17.01 16.81 19.37
N ASN A 319 17.08 15.91 20.35
CA ASN A 319 18.15 14.94 20.49
C ASN A 319 17.84 13.56 19.91
N LEU A 320 16.62 13.34 19.38
CA LEU A 320 16.19 12.05 18.87
C LEU A 320 16.92 11.74 17.56
N GLU A 321 17.83 10.78 17.61
CA GLU A 321 18.64 10.33 16.48
C GLU A 321 18.01 9.12 15.80
N LYS A 322 17.35 8.24 16.56
CA LYS A 322 16.80 6.97 16.05
C LYS A 322 15.37 6.72 16.52
N ILE A 323 14.56 6.21 15.60
CA ILE A 323 13.22 5.70 15.91
C ILE A 323 12.97 4.37 15.24
N ARG A 324 12.35 3.44 15.99
CA ARG A 324 11.65 2.28 15.40
C ARG A 324 10.15 2.48 15.56
N ILE A 325 9.46 2.73 14.45
CA ILE A 325 7.99 2.79 14.41
C ILE A 325 7.44 1.35 14.47
N SER A 326 6.32 1.17 15.17
CA SER A 326 5.58 -0.10 15.20
C SER A 326 5.20 -0.56 13.79
N LYS A 327 5.39 -1.84 13.48
CA LYS A 327 4.96 -2.44 12.19
C LYS A 327 3.42 -2.51 12.02
N ASN A 328 2.68 -2.27 13.10
CA ASN A 328 1.22 -2.30 13.15
C ASN A 328 0.62 -0.89 13.31
N ILE A 329 1.43 0.16 13.22
CA ILE A 329 0.93 1.54 13.34
C ILE A 329 -0.12 1.81 12.25
N LYS A 330 -1.25 2.38 12.65
CA LYS A 330 -2.36 2.75 11.75
C LYS A 330 -2.43 4.24 11.53
N GLU A 331 -2.16 5.02 12.58
CA GLU A 331 -2.34 6.46 12.57
C GLU A 331 -1.17 7.17 13.27
N ILE A 332 -0.68 8.26 12.66
CA ILE A 332 0.30 9.17 13.28
C ILE A 332 -0.29 10.58 13.26
N GLY A 333 -0.37 11.20 14.43
CA GLY A 333 -0.93 12.53 14.64
C GLY A 333 -0.13 13.67 13.98
N GLY A 334 -0.80 14.80 13.77
CA GLY A 334 -0.17 16.02 13.27
C GLY A 334 0.95 16.49 14.18
N GLY A 335 2.08 16.85 13.59
CA GLY A 335 3.27 17.31 14.31
C GLY A 335 3.92 16.29 15.24
N ALA A 336 3.56 15.00 15.17
CA ALA A 336 4.04 13.98 16.11
C ALA A 336 5.55 13.98 16.30
N PHE A 337 6.34 14.13 15.23
CA PHE A 337 7.81 14.23 15.23
C PHE A 337 8.29 15.59 14.70
N PHE A 338 7.45 16.62 14.74
CA PHE A 338 7.80 17.95 14.23
C PHE A 338 9.13 18.44 14.83
N ALA A 339 10.03 18.91 13.97
CA ALA A 339 11.34 19.45 14.35
C ALA A 339 12.21 18.50 15.21
N CYS A 340 12.09 17.18 15.02
CA CYS A 340 13.06 16.18 15.52
C CYS A 340 14.37 16.27 14.71
N ASN A 341 15.10 17.36 14.93
CA ASN A 341 16.18 17.81 14.04
C ASN A 341 17.44 16.93 14.05
N LYS A 342 17.55 15.88 14.87
CA LYS A 342 18.65 14.90 14.78
C LYS A 342 18.27 13.58 14.12
N LEU A 343 16.98 13.38 13.84
CA LEU A 343 16.51 12.15 13.22
C LEU A 343 17.06 12.08 11.80
N ASP A 344 17.80 11.03 11.48
CA ASP A 344 18.53 10.91 10.21
C ASP A 344 17.91 9.89 9.25
N ASN A 345 17.17 8.91 9.77
CA ASN A 345 16.50 7.86 9.01
C ASN A 345 15.13 7.53 9.58
N VAL A 346 14.18 7.19 8.72
CA VAL A 346 12.87 6.65 9.13
C VAL A 346 12.35 5.64 8.11
N SER A 347 11.72 4.58 8.62
CA SER A 347 11.02 3.59 7.79
C SER A 347 9.53 3.65 8.05
N ILE A 348 8.73 3.88 7.01
CA ILE A 348 7.27 3.95 7.08
C ILE A 348 6.67 2.56 6.83
N PRO A 349 5.92 2.00 7.79
CA PRO A 349 5.33 0.66 7.65
C PRO A 349 4.11 0.67 6.73
N LYS A 350 3.85 -0.46 6.07
CA LYS A 350 2.72 -0.60 5.13
C LYS A 350 1.35 -0.55 5.80
N SER A 351 1.33 -0.70 7.12
CA SER A 351 0.12 -0.64 7.94
C SER A 351 -0.41 0.78 8.14
N LEU A 352 0.40 1.81 7.86
CA LEU A 352 0.04 3.22 8.06
C LEU A 352 -1.08 3.62 7.10
N GLU A 353 -2.24 3.94 7.66
CA GLU A 353 -3.43 4.33 6.91
C GLU A 353 -3.64 5.85 6.91
N LYS A 354 -3.26 6.55 8.00
CA LYS A 354 -3.45 7.99 8.14
C LYS A 354 -2.23 8.70 8.74
N ALA A 355 -1.81 9.76 8.06
CA ALA A 355 -0.91 10.78 8.60
C ALA A 355 -1.74 12.06 8.78
N HIS A 356 -2.03 12.43 10.03
CA HIS A 356 -2.85 13.61 10.31
C HIS A 356 -2.02 14.89 10.11
N VAL A 357 -2.70 15.96 9.69
CA VAL A 357 -2.14 17.31 9.66
C VAL A 357 -2.85 18.11 10.71
N PHE A 358 -2.09 18.73 11.60
CA PHE A 358 -2.63 19.74 12.49
C PHE A 358 -2.64 21.08 11.75
N ILE A 359 -3.83 21.66 11.62
CA ILE A 359 -4.06 22.97 11.00
C ILE A 359 -4.33 23.95 12.14
N ARG A 360 -3.60 25.05 12.23
CA ARG A 360 -3.88 26.09 13.24
C ARG A 360 -5.17 26.83 12.85
N ASP A 361 -6.08 26.99 13.81
CA ASP A 361 -7.36 27.68 13.61
C ASP A 361 -7.22 29.23 13.53
N ASP A 362 -6.02 29.78 13.67
CA ASP A 362 -5.79 31.22 13.49
C ASP A 362 -5.65 31.57 12.00
N ASP A 363 -6.44 32.56 11.59
CA ASP A 363 -6.56 33.17 10.27
C ASP A 363 -5.23 33.79 9.78
N SER A 364 -4.24 32.94 9.55
CA SER A 364 -2.88 33.24 9.13
C SER A 364 -2.67 32.60 7.76
N SER A 365 -2.73 33.46 6.75
CA SER A 365 -2.69 33.19 5.31
C SER A 365 -1.36 32.64 4.78
N PHE A 366 -0.68 31.78 5.53
CA PHE A 366 0.59 31.20 5.13
C PHE A 366 0.58 29.68 5.28
N TYR A 367 0.66 29.02 4.12
CA TYR A 367 0.81 27.57 3.86
C TYR A 367 1.93 26.85 4.65
N TYR A 368 2.65 27.55 5.54
CA TYR A 368 3.77 27.03 6.32
C TYR A 368 3.39 26.56 7.73
N ASP A 369 2.13 26.73 8.16
CA ASP A 369 1.69 26.40 9.52
C ASP A 369 1.04 25.01 9.67
N ASN A 370 0.99 24.21 8.59
CA ASN A 370 0.51 22.83 8.64
C ASN A 370 1.57 21.92 9.29
N LEU A 371 1.23 21.34 10.44
CA LEU A 371 2.13 20.46 11.19
C LEU A 371 1.80 19.00 10.87
N SER A 372 2.58 18.43 9.96
CA SER A 372 2.54 17.01 9.57
C SER A 372 3.37 16.13 10.51
N PRO A 373 3.29 14.78 10.44
CA PRO A 373 4.02 13.90 11.35
C PRO A 373 5.52 14.17 11.42
N PHE A 374 6.23 14.32 10.30
CA PHE A 374 7.69 14.51 10.29
C PHE A 374 8.12 15.91 9.86
N SER A 375 7.23 16.91 9.84
CA SER A 375 7.61 18.21 9.27
C SER A 375 8.80 18.85 9.97
N GLU A 376 9.62 19.57 9.20
CA GLU A 376 10.84 20.25 9.67
C GLU A 376 11.89 19.29 10.28
N CYS A 377 11.86 17.97 10.02
CA CYS A 377 12.97 17.07 10.37
C CYS A 377 14.19 17.32 9.46
N LYS A 378 14.97 18.37 9.75
CA LYS A 378 16.01 18.90 8.84
C LYS A 378 17.21 17.99 8.58
N ASN A 379 17.51 17.04 9.48
CA ASN A 379 18.60 16.07 9.28
C ASN A 379 18.13 14.72 8.73
N LEU A 380 16.82 14.55 8.46
CA LEU A 380 16.29 13.31 7.91
C LEU A 380 16.82 13.12 6.49
N LYS A 381 17.79 12.23 6.29
CA LYS A 381 18.49 12.02 5.01
C LYS A 381 17.86 10.93 4.17
N ASN A 382 17.42 9.85 4.81
CA ASN A 382 16.87 8.68 4.15
C ASN A 382 15.47 8.37 4.67
N VAL A 383 14.56 8.16 3.73
CA VAL A 383 13.21 7.66 3.99
C VAL A 383 13.03 6.37 3.20
N SER A 384 12.61 5.31 3.89
CA SER A 384 12.20 4.05 3.28
C SER A 384 10.74 3.75 3.56
N PHE A 385 10.11 3.00 2.66
CA PHE A 385 8.75 2.51 2.82
C PHE A 385 8.76 0.99 2.77
N GLU A 386 7.98 0.35 3.64
CA GLU A 386 7.85 -1.11 3.66
C GLU A 386 7.18 -1.63 2.37
N GLU A 387 7.71 -2.72 1.82
CA GLU A 387 7.15 -3.36 0.61
C GLU A 387 5.67 -3.73 0.80
N GLY A 388 4.84 -3.41 -0.20
CA GLY A 388 3.40 -3.65 -0.16
C GLY A 388 2.56 -2.44 0.29
N ILE A 389 3.18 -1.33 0.67
CA ILE A 389 2.48 -0.05 0.85
C ILE A 389 1.89 0.43 -0.49
N SER A 390 0.60 0.78 -0.51
CA SER A 390 -0.10 1.22 -1.73
C SER A 390 -0.22 2.75 -1.85
N VAL A 391 -0.21 3.47 -0.73
CA VAL A 391 -0.42 4.92 -0.67
C VAL A 391 0.63 5.55 0.22
N ILE A 392 1.33 6.57 -0.29
CA ILE A 392 2.11 7.49 0.56
C ILE A 392 1.15 8.56 1.08
N PRO A 393 0.96 8.72 2.40
CA PRO A 393 0.00 9.67 2.95
C PRO A 393 0.33 11.14 2.65
N ASP A 394 -0.71 11.99 2.70
CA ASP A 394 -0.58 13.43 2.52
C ASP A 394 0.37 14.04 3.56
N ASN A 395 1.15 15.04 3.15
CA ASN A 395 2.00 15.91 3.97
C ASN A 395 3.09 15.23 4.81
N ILE A 396 3.25 13.90 4.78
CA ILE A 396 4.04 13.12 5.75
C ILE A 396 5.48 13.65 5.99
N PHE A 397 6.18 14.17 4.97
CA PHE A 397 7.55 14.72 5.04
C PHE A 397 7.64 16.21 4.66
N LEU A 398 6.62 17.01 4.94
CA LEU A 398 6.60 18.43 4.62
C LEU A 398 7.82 19.21 5.20
N TYR A 399 8.55 19.95 4.37
CA TYR A 399 9.77 20.70 4.74
C TYR A 399 10.90 19.86 5.39
N CYS A 400 10.96 18.56 5.10
CA CYS A 400 12.12 17.71 5.45
C CYS A 400 13.30 18.01 4.51
N THR A 401 13.95 19.16 4.73
CA THR A 401 15.01 19.66 3.84
C THR A 401 16.27 18.80 3.80
N GLY A 402 16.44 17.83 4.71
CA GLY A 402 17.58 16.91 4.72
C GLY A 402 17.51 15.75 3.72
N ILE A 403 16.32 15.44 3.19
CA ILE A 403 16.11 14.21 2.41
C ILE A 403 16.87 14.32 1.08
N GLU A 404 17.79 13.40 0.83
CA GLU A 404 18.58 13.36 -0.41
C GLU A 404 18.09 12.30 -1.39
N ASN A 405 17.62 11.16 -0.86
CA ASN A 405 17.17 10.01 -1.64
C ASN A 405 15.81 9.54 -1.14
N VAL A 406 14.88 9.29 -2.07
CA VAL A 406 13.57 8.71 -1.79
C VAL A 406 13.41 7.45 -2.64
N THR A 407 13.29 6.29 -1.99
CA THR A 407 13.01 5.03 -2.68
C THR A 407 11.54 4.68 -2.50
N ILE A 408 10.74 4.82 -3.56
CA ILE A 408 9.31 4.51 -3.56
C ILE A 408 9.11 3.08 -4.10
N PRO A 409 8.49 2.16 -3.35
CA PRO A 409 8.22 0.80 -3.82
C PRO A 409 7.27 0.74 -5.02
N ASN A 410 7.41 -0.28 -5.87
CA ASN A 410 6.55 -0.50 -7.04
C ASN A 410 5.08 -0.83 -6.70
N SER A 411 4.80 -1.16 -5.44
CA SER A 411 3.43 -1.33 -4.92
C SER A 411 2.66 -0.02 -4.75
N VAL A 412 3.35 1.12 -4.71
CA VAL A 412 2.71 2.44 -4.52
C VAL A 412 1.98 2.85 -5.79
N THR A 413 0.70 3.15 -5.64
CA THR A 413 -0.20 3.58 -6.71
C THR A 413 -0.61 5.06 -6.57
N ILE A 414 -0.51 5.61 -5.36
CA ILE A 414 -0.83 7.02 -5.04
C ILE A 414 0.28 7.64 -4.18
N ILE A 415 0.71 8.84 -4.55
CA ILE A 415 1.48 9.73 -3.67
C ILE A 415 0.56 10.87 -3.24
N GLY A 416 0.37 11.06 -1.94
CA GLY A 416 -0.53 12.04 -1.37
C GLY A 416 -0.13 13.50 -1.58
N ASP A 417 -1.07 14.40 -1.30
CA ASP A 417 -0.89 15.85 -1.43
C ASP A 417 0.25 16.33 -0.52
N SER A 418 1.16 17.14 -1.06
CA SER A 418 2.31 17.72 -0.32
C SER A 418 3.21 16.72 0.43
N ALA A 419 3.17 15.42 0.11
CA ALA A 419 3.89 14.36 0.83
C ALA A 419 5.40 14.65 1.03
N PHE A 420 6.06 15.26 0.04
CA PHE A 420 7.47 15.67 0.06
C PHE A 420 7.65 17.16 -0.26
N SER A 421 6.61 17.98 -0.09
CA SER A 421 6.69 19.41 -0.38
C SER A 421 7.79 20.07 0.46
N GLY A 422 8.61 20.92 -0.14
CA GLY A 422 9.73 21.59 0.52
C GLY A 422 10.96 20.71 0.81
N CYS A 423 10.99 19.45 0.35
CA CYS A 423 12.18 18.60 0.44
C CYS A 423 13.26 19.04 -0.57
N THR A 424 13.91 20.16 -0.26
CA THR A 424 14.78 20.88 -1.22
C THR A 424 16.04 20.14 -1.64
N ASN A 425 16.45 19.06 -0.96
CA ASN A 425 17.68 18.33 -1.23
C ASN A 425 17.52 17.01 -1.99
N ILE A 426 16.30 16.60 -2.37
CA ILE A 426 16.08 15.36 -3.12
C ILE A 426 16.82 15.46 -4.46
N LYS A 427 17.79 14.56 -4.70
CA LYS A 427 18.58 14.50 -5.93
C LYS A 427 18.02 13.45 -6.89
N GLN A 428 17.68 12.29 -6.35
CA GLN A 428 17.18 11.15 -7.11
C GLN A 428 15.76 10.83 -6.67
N LEU A 429 14.84 10.90 -7.63
CA LEU A 429 13.45 10.49 -7.48
C LEU A 429 13.12 9.46 -8.55
N ILE A 430 12.78 8.24 -8.13
CA ILE A 430 12.28 7.20 -9.03
C ILE A 430 10.80 7.00 -8.73
N LEU A 431 9.95 7.28 -9.71
CA LEU A 431 8.52 7.04 -9.63
C LEU A 431 8.21 5.56 -9.96
N PRO A 432 7.26 4.92 -9.25
CA PRO A 432 6.91 3.52 -9.50
C PRO A 432 6.13 3.32 -10.81
N GLU A 433 6.28 2.15 -11.43
CA GLU A 433 5.70 1.85 -12.75
C GLU A 433 4.15 1.82 -12.77
N ASN A 434 3.51 1.51 -11.64
CA ASN A 434 2.05 1.43 -11.50
C ASN A 434 1.43 2.70 -10.90
N LEU A 435 2.19 3.78 -10.79
CA LEU A 435 1.73 5.05 -10.22
C LEU A 435 0.63 5.66 -11.09
N TYR A 436 -0.57 5.83 -10.55
CA TYR A 436 -1.68 6.42 -11.33
C TYR A 436 -2.05 7.84 -10.89
N GLU A 437 -1.70 8.25 -9.66
CA GLU A 437 -2.00 9.57 -9.08
C GLU A 437 -0.81 10.14 -8.29
N ILE A 438 -0.51 11.43 -8.53
CA ILE A 438 0.39 12.23 -7.69
C ILE A 438 -0.40 13.43 -7.17
N GLY A 439 -0.44 13.59 -5.86
CA GLY A 439 -1.14 14.65 -5.16
C GLY A 439 -0.70 16.06 -5.56
N GLY A 440 -1.57 17.04 -5.30
CA GLY A 440 -1.25 18.46 -5.42
C GLY A 440 -0.03 18.80 -4.57
N ASP A 441 0.93 19.53 -5.13
CA ASP A 441 2.16 19.95 -4.45
C ASP A 441 3.02 18.82 -3.83
N ALA A 442 2.80 17.54 -4.18
CA ALA A 442 3.49 16.39 -3.59
C ALA A 442 5.02 16.53 -3.54
N PHE A 443 5.63 17.10 -4.58
CA PHE A 443 7.07 17.40 -4.66
C PHE A 443 7.33 18.90 -4.86
N SER A 444 6.40 19.77 -4.45
CA SER A 444 6.53 21.22 -4.59
C SER A 444 7.84 21.70 -3.97
N ARG A 445 8.57 22.55 -4.70
CA ARG A 445 9.85 23.16 -4.29
C ARG A 445 10.96 22.15 -3.98
N CYS A 446 10.93 20.96 -4.55
CA CYS A 446 12.07 20.04 -4.57
C CYS A 446 13.13 20.53 -5.57
N LYS A 447 13.94 21.51 -5.16
CA LYS A 447 14.81 22.29 -6.05
C LYS A 447 16.01 21.53 -6.63
N LYS A 448 16.35 20.34 -6.13
CA LYS A 448 17.52 19.55 -6.58
C LYS A 448 17.17 18.34 -7.46
N ILE A 449 15.88 18.08 -7.72
CA ILE A 449 15.48 17.05 -8.67
C ILE A 449 15.82 17.56 -10.07
N GLU A 450 16.73 16.90 -10.78
CA GLU A 450 17.15 17.30 -12.14
C GLU A 450 16.49 16.47 -13.24
N ASP A 451 16.36 15.17 -13.00
CA ASP A 451 15.82 14.19 -13.93
C ASP A 451 14.52 13.60 -13.41
N ILE A 452 13.52 13.46 -14.29
CA ILE A 452 12.32 12.72 -13.94
C ILE A 452 11.72 11.99 -15.14
N LYS A 453 11.26 10.77 -14.88
CA LYS A 453 10.51 9.94 -15.82
C LYS A 453 9.06 9.85 -15.35
N ILE A 454 8.13 10.38 -16.14
CA ILE A 454 6.69 10.35 -15.84
C ILE A 454 6.09 9.06 -16.40
N PRO A 455 5.51 8.18 -15.56
CA PRO A 455 4.99 6.89 -15.99
C PRO A 455 3.74 7.02 -16.86
N ASN A 456 3.56 6.12 -17.82
CA ASN A 456 2.42 6.15 -18.75
C ASN A 456 1.06 5.84 -18.10
N THR A 457 1.07 5.32 -16.86
CA THR A 457 -0.09 5.06 -16.01
C THR A 457 -0.65 6.30 -15.32
N LEU A 458 0.11 7.41 -15.30
CA LEU A 458 -0.33 8.64 -14.64
C LEU A 458 -1.53 9.23 -15.37
N THR A 459 -2.67 9.32 -14.69
CA THR A 459 -3.93 9.82 -15.26
C THR A 459 -4.49 11.02 -14.51
N VAL A 460 -4.08 11.23 -13.25
CA VAL A 460 -4.60 12.29 -12.38
C VAL A 460 -3.45 12.97 -11.64
N SER A 461 -3.52 14.30 -11.50
CA SER A 461 -2.83 15.04 -10.45
C SER A 461 -3.85 15.56 -9.45
N GLY A 462 -3.54 15.46 -8.15
CA GLY A 462 -4.45 15.66 -7.03
C GLY A 462 -4.91 17.10 -6.76
N ALA A 463 -5.09 17.95 -7.78
CA ALA A 463 -5.71 19.26 -7.58
C ALA A 463 -7.20 19.08 -7.26
N LYS A 464 -7.52 18.74 -6.00
CA LYS A 464 -8.89 18.42 -5.59
C LYS A 464 -9.72 19.65 -5.24
N PHE A 465 -9.15 20.78 -4.79
CA PHE A 465 -9.97 21.95 -4.41
C PHE A 465 -9.21 23.28 -4.48
N HIS A 466 -9.62 24.17 -5.39
CA HIS A 466 -9.47 25.62 -5.22
C HIS A 466 -10.34 26.02 -4.02
N ARG A 467 -9.73 26.25 -2.84
CA ARG A 467 -10.42 26.96 -1.75
C ARG A 467 -10.60 28.41 -2.21
N TRP A 468 -11.86 28.77 -2.48
CA TRP A 468 -12.45 30.10 -2.29
C TRP A 468 -11.50 31.31 -2.52
N GLY A 469 -11.32 31.70 -3.78
CA GLY A 469 -10.92 33.07 -4.13
C GLY A 469 -9.43 33.39 -4.24
N ASP A 470 -8.50 32.44 -4.08
CA ASP A 470 -7.08 32.68 -4.28
C ASP A 470 -6.55 32.15 -5.62
N THR A 471 -5.71 32.96 -6.27
CA THR A 471 -5.06 32.77 -7.58
C THR A 471 -3.97 31.67 -7.58
N TYR A 472 -4.00 30.74 -6.61
CA TYR A 472 -2.90 29.83 -6.33
C TYR A 472 -3.06 28.50 -7.08
N VAL A 473 -2.08 28.19 -7.93
CA VAL A 473 -2.05 26.96 -8.72
C VAL A 473 -1.23 25.92 -7.97
N ASP A 474 -1.86 24.80 -7.61
CA ASP A 474 -1.18 23.64 -7.03
C ASP A 474 -0.70 22.68 -8.14
N GLY A 475 0.45 22.04 -7.96
CA GLY A 475 1.05 21.19 -8.98
C GLY A 475 2.04 20.17 -8.41
N PRO A 476 2.02 18.90 -8.85
CA PRO A 476 2.91 17.85 -8.34
C PRO A 476 4.38 18.25 -8.21
N PHE A 477 4.94 18.92 -9.23
CA PHE A 477 6.33 19.39 -9.23
C PHE A 477 6.44 20.91 -9.15
N ARG A 478 5.44 21.58 -8.56
CA ARG A 478 5.38 23.03 -8.49
C ARG A 478 6.69 23.67 -8.03
N GLY A 479 7.25 24.57 -8.82
CA GLY A 479 8.47 25.30 -8.47
C GLY A 479 9.72 24.41 -8.29
N CYS A 480 9.74 23.20 -8.86
CA CYS A 480 10.94 22.37 -8.94
C CYS A 480 11.94 22.97 -9.94
N SER A 481 12.63 24.02 -9.50
CA SER A 481 13.58 24.79 -10.33
C SER A 481 14.84 24.01 -10.71
N GLY A 482 15.03 22.78 -10.25
CA GLY A 482 16.13 21.89 -10.66
C GLY A 482 15.84 21.09 -11.92
N LEU A 483 14.55 20.90 -12.25
CA LEU A 483 14.11 19.97 -13.31
C LEU A 483 14.59 20.45 -14.68
N LYS A 484 15.35 19.60 -15.37
CA LYS A 484 15.94 19.85 -16.69
C LYS A 484 15.59 18.76 -17.70
N ASN A 485 15.75 17.50 -17.29
CA ASN A 485 15.62 16.35 -18.18
C ASN A 485 14.31 15.61 -17.87
N ILE A 486 13.30 15.85 -18.68
CA ILE A 486 11.97 15.26 -18.52
C ILE A 486 11.75 14.19 -19.57
N VAL A 487 11.42 12.97 -19.13
CA VAL A 487 10.98 11.88 -20.01
C VAL A 487 9.51 11.59 -19.72
N LEU A 488 8.64 11.89 -20.67
CA LEU A 488 7.25 11.42 -20.66
C LEU A 488 7.20 10.05 -21.32
N GLU A 489 6.75 9.02 -20.60
CA GLU A 489 6.69 7.67 -21.17
C GLU A 489 5.70 7.53 -22.33
N GLU A 490 6.09 6.73 -23.32
CA GLU A 490 5.19 6.30 -24.39
C GLU A 490 3.97 5.57 -23.80
N GLY A 491 2.78 5.99 -24.22
CA GLY A 491 1.51 5.50 -23.70
C GLY A 491 0.76 6.51 -22.84
N LEU A 492 1.44 7.53 -22.30
CA LEU A 492 0.84 8.59 -21.49
C LEU A 492 -0.32 9.26 -22.27
N LYS A 493 -1.51 9.28 -21.67
CA LYS A 493 -2.73 9.78 -22.34
C LYS A 493 -3.00 11.26 -22.12
N THR A 494 -2.61 11.77 -20.97
CA THR A 494 -2.88 13.14 -20.54
C THR A 494 -1.68 13.67 -19.77
N ILE A 495 -1.34 14.94 -19.97
CA ILE A 495 -0.43 15.67 -19.09
C ILE A 495 -1.31 16.34 -18.02
N PRO A 496 -1.24 15.95 -16.73
CA PRO A 496 -2.19 16.42 -15.71
C PRO A 496 -2.08 17.91 -15.35
N TYR A 497 -3.06 18.40 -14.58
CA TYR A 497 -3.12 19.77 -14.06
C TYR A 497 -1.82 20.15 -13.33
N GLY A 498 -1.26 21.31 -13.66
CA GLY A 498 -0.14 21.91 -12.95
C GLY A 498 1.14 21.07 -12.88
N LEU A 499 1.27 20.00 -13.69
CA LEU A 499 2.33 18.99 -13.53
C LEU A 499 3.73 19.61 -13.37
N PHE A 500 4.08 20.59 -14.22
CA PHE A 500 5.35 21.29 -14.20
C PHE A 500 5.22 22.79 -13.92
N TYR A 501 4.18 23.22 -13.20
CA TYR A 501 3.96 24.63 -12.88
C TYR A 501 5.19 25.26 -12.21
N GLY A 502 5.70 26.37 -12.75
CA GLY A 502 6.87 27.08 -12.21
C GLY A 502 8.21 26.35 -12.33
N CYS A 503 8.30 25.27 -13.10
CA CYS A 503 9.56 24.54 -13.34
C CYS A 503 10.42 25.27 -14.39
N ASN A 504 11.03 26.38 -13.99
CA ASN A 504 11.72 27.33 -14.89
C ASN A 504 13.01 26.80 -15.56
N SER A 505 13.57 25.67 -15.11
CA SER A 505 14.77 25.06 -15.69
C SER A 505 14.49 24.11 -16.87
N ILE A 506 13.23 23.74 -17.12
CA ILE A 506 12.85 22.89 -18.25
C ILE A 506 12.99 23.71 -19.53
N LYS A 507 13.93 23.36 -20.42
CA LYS A 507 14.20 24.09 -21.68
C LYS A 507 13.53 23.47 -22.91
N GLU A 508 13.35 22.16 -22.87
CA GLU A 508 12.69 21.40 -23.92
C GLU A 508 11.85 20.28 -23.30
N ILE A 509 10.77 19.91 -23.97
CA ILE A 509 10.00 18.74 -23.62
C ILE A 509 9.44 18.11 -24.90
N LYS A 510 9.56 16.79 -25.00
CA LYS A 510 8.95 16.01 -26.08
C LYS A 510 7.63 15.44 -25.58
N ILE A 511 6.53 15.89 -26.19
CA ILE A 511 5.20 15.38 -25.89
C ILE A 511 4.96 14.14 -26.76
N PRO A 512 4.74 12.94 -26.18
CA PRO A 512 4.46 11.74 -26.95
C PRO A 512 3.17 11.88 -27.77
N ASP A 513 3.11 11.23 -28.94
CA ASP A 513 1.91 11.20 -29.79
C ASP A 513 0.69 10.57 -29.09
N THR A 514 0.92 9.82 -28.01
CA THR A 514 -0.14 9.20 -27.21
C THR A 514 -0.95 10.20 -26.37
N VAL A 515 -0.41 11.42 -26.16
CA VAL A 515 -1.06 12.46 -25.38
C VAL A 515 -2.20 13.09 -26.18
N THR A 516 -3.39 13.08 -25.60
CA THR A 516 -4.61 13.65 -26.20
C THR A 516 -5.09 14.92 -25.50
N GLU A 517 -4.65 15.16 -24.27
CA GLU A 517 -5.02 16.32 -23.46
C GLU A 517 -3.81 16.85 -22.68
N ILE A 518 -3.65 18.17 -22.69
CA ILE A 518 -2.72 18.90 -21.82
C ILE A 518 -3.57 19.66 -20.80
N GLY A 519 -3.39 19.32 -19.53
CA GLY A 519 -4.16 19.87 -18.42
C GLY A 519 -3.87 21.36 -18.18
N PRO A 520 -4.79 22.06 -17.50
CA PRO A 520 -4.58 23.46 -17.13
C PRO A 520 -3.27 23.67 -16.37
N TYR A 521 -2.61 24.81 -16.60
CA TYR A 521 -1.36 25.22 -15.93
C TYR A 521 -0.16 24.26 -16.08
N ALA A 522 -0.26 23.20 -16.91
CA ALA A 522 0.72 22.11 -16.95
C ALA A 522 2.16 22.57 -17.21
N PHE A 523 2.36 23.60 -18.05
CA PHE A 523 3.67 24.18 -18.35
C PHE A 523 3.79 25.67 -17.99
N GLU A 524 2.86 26.23 -17.22
CA GLU A 524 2.95 27.65 -16.86
C GLU A 524 4.24 27.92 -16.06
N GLY A 525 4.95 29.00 -16.40
CA GLY A 525 6.18 29.39 -15.71
C GLY A 525 7.38 28.47 -15.96
N THR A 526 7.30 27.58 -16.97
CA THR A 526 8.46 26.80 -17.42
C THR A 526 9.43 27.62 -18.27
N GLY A 527 10.64 27.07 -18.48
CA GLY A 527 11.70 27.68 -19.28
C GLY A 527 11.73 27.27 -20.75
N ILE A 528 10.63 26.71 -21.27
CA ILE A 528 10.56 26.07 -22.59
C ILE A 528 10.64 27.14 -23.68
N GLU A 529 11.63 27.02 -24.57
CA GLU A 529 11.78 27.97 -25.68
C GLU A 529 11.08 27.52 -26.96
N ASN A 530 11.00 26.20 -27.20
CA ASN A 530 10.40 25.63 -28.39
C ASN A 530 9.49 24.49 -27.97
N LEU A 531 8.22 24.55 -28.36
CA LEU A 531 7.22 23.55 -28.02
C LEU A 531 6.49 23.03 -29.26
N GLU A 532 6.50 21.72 -29.44
CA GLU A 532 5.76 21.04 -30.49
C GLU A 532 4.59 20.26 -29.90
N ILE A 533 3.37 20.64 -30.31
CA ILE A 533 2.11 19.98 -29.98
C ILE A 533 1.72 19.11 -31.18
N SER A 534 1.65 17.80 -30.95
CA SER A 534 1.32 16.82 -31.99
C SER A 534 -0.10 16.99 -32.52
N ALA A 535 -0.39 16.34 -33.66
CA ALA A 535 -1.73 16.37 -34.26
C ALA A 535 -2.79 15.59 -33.45
N TYR A 536 -2.36 14.80 -32.46
CA TYR A 536 -3.23 13.96 -31.63
C TYR A 536 -3.76 14.68 -30.38
N VAL A 537 -3.16 15.80 -29.99
CA VAL A 537 -3.64 16.61 -28.87
C VAL A 537 -4.94 17.28 -29.26
N LYS A 538 -6.03 16.89 -28.60
CA LYS A 538 -7.39 17.40 -28.86
C LYS A 538 -7.72 18.61 -27.99
N LYS A 539 -7.12 18.70 -26.81
CA LYS A 539 -7.44 19.75 -25.84
C LYS A 539 -6.19 20.26 -25.14
N ILE A 540 -6.10 21.57 -25.02
CA ILE A 540 -5.10 22.29 -24.23
C ILE A 540 -5.87 23.14 -23.22
N GLY A 541 -5.65 22.88 -21.93
CA GLY A 541 -6.32 23.56 -20.82
C GLY A 541 -5.89 25.01 -20.65
N GLU A 542 -6.66 25.74 -19.84
CA GLU A 542 -6.38 27.15 -19.51
C GLU A 542 -4.96 27.32 -18.95
N ASN A 543 -4.30 28.41 -19.37
CA ASN A 543 -2.93 28.78 -18.96
C ASN A 543 -1.85 27.70 -19.12
N ALA A 544 -2.15 26.55 -19.72
CA ALA A 544 -1.23 25.43 -19.85
C ALA A 544 0.05 25.80 -20.61
N LEU A 545 -0.04 26.78 -21.51
CA LEU A 545 1.05 27.28 -22.35
C LEU A 545 1.53 28.69 -21.96
N ARG A 546 1.21 29.17 -20.75
CA ARG A 546 1.68 30.48 -20.25
C ARG A 546 3.17 30.43 -19.91
N ILE A 547 3.99 30.44 -20.96
CA ILE A 547 5.44 30.24 -20.92
C ILE A 547 6.10 31.55 -21.36
N SER A 548 6.74 32.24 -20.41
CA SER A 548 7.36 33.55 -20.68
C SER A 548 8.60 33.50 -21.58
N SER A 549 9.19 32.31 -21.74
CA SER A 549 10.41 32.07 -22.53
C SER A 549 10.15 31.51 -23.92
N LEU A 550 8.88 31.32 -24.30
CA LEU A 550 8.49 30.66 -25.55
C LEU A 550 8.88 31.50 -26.77
N LYS A 551 9.71 30.93 -27.65
CA LYS A 551 10.15 31.51 -28.93
C LYS A 551 9.39 30.91 -30.10
N THR A 552 9.17 29.58 -30.08
CA THR A 552 8.41 28.89 -31.12
C THR A 552 7.37 27.96 -30.55
N LEU A 553 6.17 27.99 -31.14
CA LEU A 553 5.07 27.08 -30.85
C LEU A 553 4.58 26.46 -32.14
N THR A 554 4.66 25.14 -32.26
CA THR A 554 4.10 24.39 -33.39
C THR A 554 2.89 23.60 -32.93
N VAL A 555 1.72 23.87 -33.52
CA VAL A 555 0.48 23.13 -33.24
C VAL A 555 0.01 22.43 -34.52
N ARG A 556 0.13 21.10 -34.54
CA ARG A 556 -0.21 20.29 -35.74
C ARG A 556 -1.66 19.79 -35.78
N GLY A 557 -2.42 19.91 -34.70
CA GLY A 557 -3.81 19.43 -34.67
C GLY A 557 -4.79 20.47 -35.20
N LYS A 558 -5.55 20.13 -36.26
CA LYS A 558 -6.61 21.01 -36.77
C LYS A 558 -7.80 21.12 -35.81
N GLU A 559 -8.09 20.03 -35.10
CA GLU A 559 -9.20 19.93 -34.16
C GLU A 559 -8.80 20.29 -32.72
N THR A 560 -7.55 20.74 -32.50
CA THR A 560 -7.07 21.08 -31.16
C THR A 560 -7.83 22.28 -30.61
N VAL A 561 -8.58 22.05 -29.54
CA VAL A 561 -9.28 23.08 -28.77
C VAL A 561 -8.32 23.66 -27.75
N TYR A 562 -8.21 24.99 -27.72
CA TYR A 562 -7.44 25.72 -26.71
C TYR A 562 -8.38 26.55 -25.84
N ASP A 563 -8.41 26.23 -24.55
CA ASP A 563 -9.26 26.90 -23.55
C ASP A 563 -8.53 28.07 -22.86
N GLY A 564 -7.76 28.84 -23.62
CA GLY A 564 -7.16 30.07 -23.11
C GLY A 564 -8.25 31.11 -22.86
N ASN A 565 -8.70 31.26 -21.62
CA ASN A 565 -9.50 32.39 -21.15
C ASN A 565 -9.02 32.78 -19.74
N ASN A 566 -8.98 34.09 -19.45
CA ASN A 566 -8.81 34.66 -18.11
C ASN A 566 -10.09 35.46 -17.79
N PRO A 567 -10.92 35.07 -16.82
CA PRO A 567 -12.17 35.78 -16.50
C PRO A 567 -12.01 37.07 -15.68
N ASP A 568 -10.84 37.33 -15.05
CA ASP A 568 -10.76 38.25 -13.91
C ASP A 568 -9.88 39.51 -14.10
N TYR A 569 -9.35 39.78 -15.30
CA TYR A 569 -8.52 40.97 -15.53
C TYR A 569 -8.90 41.71 -16.82
N ASP A 570 -9.32 42.97 -16.66
CA ASP A 570 -9.79 43.92 -17.69
C ASP A 570 -8.69 44.48 -18.62
N ASP A 571 -7.47 43.92 -18.61
CA ASP A 571 -6.37 44.37 -19.46
C ASP A 571 -6.07 43.37 -20.59
N VAL A 572 -5.66 43.93 -21.73
CA VAL A 572 -5.33 43.27 -23.01
C VAL A 572 -4.21 42.23 -22.82
N PHE A 573 -4.52 41.01 -22.34
CA PHE A 573 -3.51 39.97 -22.13
C PHE A 573 -3.32 39.05 -23.34
N GLN A 574 -2.06 39.02 -23.77
CA GLN A 574 -1.53 38.15 -24.82
C GLN A 574 -1.43 36.70 -24.31
N PHE A 575 -1.89 35.73 -25.10
CA PHE A 575 -1.70 34.30 -24.84
C PHE A 575 -0.23 33.86 -24.73
N PHE A 576 0.68 34.52 -25.45
CA PHE A 576 2.10 34.16 -25.54
C PHE A 576 2.98 35.43 -25.53
N PRO A 577 4.32 35.34 -25.40
CA PRO A 577 5.23 36.48 -25.57
C PRO A 577 5.16 37.14 -26.97
N ASN A 578 5.37 38.47 -27.04
CA ASN A 578 5.27 39.35 -28.24
C ASN A 578 6.14 38.98 -29.46
N ASP A 579 7.04 38.00 -29.35
CA ASP A 579 7.93 37.55 -30.43
C ASP A 579 7.77 36.06 -30.74
N THR A 580 6.72 35.43 -30.19
CA THR A 580 6.48 34.00 -30.40
C THR A 580 6.18 33.75 -31.88
N THR A 581 6.95 32.87 -32.50
CA THR A 581 6.64 32.36 -33.84
C THR A 581 5.70 31.17 -33.72
N ILE A 582 4.48 31.33 -34.23
CA ILE A 582 3.42 30.30 -34.14
C ILE A 582 3.26 29.63 -35.51
N TYR A 583 3.43 28.30 -35.52
CA TYR A 583 3.16 27.44 -36.67
C TYR A 583 1.85 26.67 -36.43
N ALA A 584 0.77 27.04 -37.13
CA ALA A 584 -0.49 26.29 -37.09
C ALA A 584 -1.23 26.39 -38.44
N TYR A 585 -2.22 25.51 -38.68
CA TYR A 585 -3.04 25.60 -39.87
C TYR A 585 -4.06 26.74 -39.77
N ARG A 586 -4.26 27.50 -40.86
CA ARG A 586 -5.26 28.60 -40.91
C ARG A 586 -6.70 28.15 -40.72
N ASP A 587 -6.99 26.89 -41.01
CA ASP A 587 -8.31 26.27 -40.85
C ASP A 587 -8.43 25.47 -39.54
N SER A 588 -7.51 25.65 -38.58
CA SER A 588 -7.56 24.98 -37.27
C SER A 588 -8.42 25.72 -36.25
N ILE A 589 -9.01 24.96 -35.31
CA ILE A 589 -9.72 25.52 -34.15
C ILE A 589 -8.77 26.37 -33.29
N PHE A 590 -7.52 25.95 -33.16
CA PHE A 590 -6.48 26.72 -32.47
C PHE A 590 -6.27 28.11 -33.10
N PHE A 591 -6.13 28.18 -34.43
CA PHE A 591 -5.99 29.45 -35.15
C PHE A 591 -7.21 30.35 -34.92
N GLU A 592 -8.42 29.81 -35.03
CA GLU A 592 -9.66 30.57 -34.80
C GLU A 592 -9.73 31.21 -33.42
N LYS A 593 -9.11 30.60 -32.40
CA LYS A 593 -9.04 31.12 -31.04
C LYS A 593 -8.02 32.26 -30.86
N ILE A 594 -6.91 32.23 -31.59
CA ILE A 594 -5.81 33.22 -31.46
C ILE A 594 -5.82 34.31 -32.54
N LYS A 595 -6.68 34.20 -33.55
CA LYS A 595 -6.68 35.07 -34.74
C LYS A 595 -6.79 36.57 -34.42
N ASP A 596 -7.49 36.93 -33.34
CA ASP A 596 -7.71 38.32 -32.94
C ASP A 596 -6.48 38.92 -32.22
N GLN A 597 -5.45 38.11 -31.94
CA GLN A 597 -4.19 38.52 -31.30
C GLN A 597 -2.97 38.36 -32.21
N LEU A 598 -3.15 38.13 -33.52
CA LEU A 598 -2.03 37.86 -34.44
C LEU A 598 -1.09 39.07 -34.61
N ASP A 599 -1.52 40.28 -34.29
CA ASP A 599 -0.66 41.47 -34.30
C ASP A 599 0.49 41.39 -33.29
N TYR A 600 0.36 40.53 -32.27
CA TYR A 600 1.37 40.29 -31.25
C TYR A 600 2.29 39.09 -31.56
N TYR A 601 2.03 38.31 -32.61
CA TYR A 601 2.75 37.07 -32.87
C TYR A 601 3.22 36.95 -34.32
N LYS A 602 4.37 36.31 -34.53
CA LYS A 602 4.80 35.93 -35.88
C LYS A 602 4.10 34.65 -36.30
N PHE A 603 2.94 34.77 -36.93
CA PHE A 603 2.22 33.60 -37.43
C PHE A 603 2.74 33.13 -38.79
N ILE A 604 3.16 31.86 -38.86
CA ILE A 604 3.55 31.18 -40.09
C ILE A 604 2.53 30.05 -40.32
N PRO A 605 1.68 30.15 -41.35
CA PRO A 605 0.71 29.10 -41.63
C PRO A 605 1.45 27.80 -41.97
N LEU A 606 1.07 26.71 -41.30
CA LEU A 606 1.44 25.38 -41.77
C LEU A 606 0.76 25.15 -43.13
N GLU A 607 1.54 24.85 -44.15
CA GLU A 607 0.98 24.38 -45.41
C GLU A 607 0.43 22.97 -45.18
N TYR A 608 -0.84 22.74 -45.54
CA TYR A 608 -1.37 21.40 -45.55
C TYR A 608 -0.69 20.61 -46.66
N VAL A 609 0.23 19.75 -46.25
CA VAL A 609 0.94 18.85 -47.16
C VAL A 609 0.27 17.50 -47.03
N ALA A 610 -0.60 17.18 -47.99
CA ALA A 610 -1.23 15.86 -48.05
C ALA A 610 -0.17 14.77 -48.18
N ALA A 611 -0.41 13.63 -47.54
CA ALA A 611 0.40 12.44 -47.81
C ALA A 611 0.25 12.09 -49.29
N LYS A 612 1.38 12.02 -50.00
CA LYS A 612 1.46 11.55 -51.39
C LYS A 612 1.64 10.03 -51.43
N ASP A 613 2.40 9.50 -50.48
CA ASP A 613 2.53 8.08 -50.24
C ASP A 613 2.96 7.80 -48.79
N PHE A 614 2.91 6.54 -48.35
CA PHE A 614 3.63 6.09 -47.16
C PHE A 614 4.13 4.67 -47.33
N CYS A 615 5.28 4.33 -46.74
CA CYS A 615 5.78 2.95 -46.70
C CYS A 615 5.87 2.44 -45.27
N PHE A 616 5.73 1.13 -45.13
CA PHE A 616 6.12 0.43 -43.92
C PHE A 616 7.63 0.22 -43.96
N GLU A 617 8.27 0.16 -42.79
CA GLU A 617 9.68 -0.23 -42.67
C GLU A 617 9.94 -1.65 -43.21
N SER A 618 8.92 -2.50 -43.20
CA SER A 618 8.99 -3.89 -43.66
C SER A 618 7.69 -4.33 -44.37
N ASP A 619 7.77 -5.36 -45.22
CA ASP A 619 6.59 -5.94 -45.89
C ASP A 619 5.70 -6.78 -44.95
N LYS A 620 6.25 -7.16 -43.80
CA LYS A 620 5.59 -7.94 -42.74
C LYS A 620 6.30 -7.71 -41.41
N GLU A 621 5.52 -7.65 -40.35
CA GLU A 621 6.02 -7.49 -38.99
C GLU A 621 5.88 -8.79 -38.20
N VAL A 622 6.82 -9.00 -37.28
CA VAL A 622 6.80 -10.10 -36.33
C VAL A 622 6.92 -9.52 -34.93
N ILE A 623 5.95 -9.81 -34.06
CA ILE A 623 5.95 -9.37 -32.66
C ILE A 623 5.82 -10.60 -31.76
N LYS A 624 6.29 -10.51 -30.51
CA LYS A 624 6.18 -11.62 -29.57
C LYS A 624 4.86 -11.56 -28.80
N TYR A 625 4.38 -12.71 -28.35
CA TYR A 625 3.24 -12.77 -27.42
C TYR A 625 3.52 -11.93 -26.16
N ASN A 626 2.54 -11.12 -25.74
CA ASN A 626 2.63 -10.13 -24.66
C ASN A 626 3.71 -9.05 -24.83
N GLN A 627 4.32 -8.91 -26.01
CA GLN A 627 5.17 -7.78 -26.32
C GLN A 627 4.43 -6.75 -27.18
N SER A 628 4.83 -5.50 -26.97
CA SER A 628 4.40 -4.36 -27.76
C SER A 628 5.52 -3.87 -28.66
N LYS A 629 5.21 -3.54 -29.91
CA LYS A 629 6.14 -2.94 -30.87
C LYS A 629 5.45 -1.78 -31.58
N LYS A 630 6.07 -0.60 -31.59
CA LYS A 630 5.60 0.55 -32.38
C LYS A 630 5.79 0.26 -33.87
N MET A 631 4.72 0.35 -34.64
CA MET A 631 4.79 0.31 -36.10
C MET A 631 5.42 1.61 -36.61
N ARG A 632 6.54 1.50 -37.32
CA ARG A 632 7.14 2.63 -38.02
C ARG A 632 6.56 2.73 -39.42
N ILE A 633 6.08 3.93 -39.75
CA ILE A 633 5.63 4.28 -41.09
C ILE A 633 6.37 5.54 -41.51
N GLU A 634 6.86 5.56 -42.75
CA GLU A 634 7.48 6.74 -43.34
C GLU A 634 6.48 7.36 -44.31
N ILE A 635 6.01 8.55 -43.99
CA ILE A 635 5.04 9.27 -44.81
C ILE A 635 5.80 10.26 -45.71
N THR A 636 5.46 10.28 -47.00
CA THR A 636 6.08 11.13 -48.01
C THR A 636 5.10 12.21 -48.50
N PRO A 637 5.50 13.49 -48.51
CA PRO A 637 6.77 14.01 -48.02
C PRO A 637 6.85 13.99 -46.49
N VAL A 638 8.06 13.94 -45.94
CA VAL A 638 8.30 13.98 -44.49
C VAL A 638 7.68 15.26 -43.92
N GLY A 639 6.96 15.14 -42.80
CA GLY A 639 6.26 16.26 -42.17
C GLY A 639 4.87 16.57 -42.75
N CYS A 640 4.28 15.65 -43.52
CA CYS A 640 2.92 15.79 -44.03
C CYS A 640 1.88 15.93 -42.90
N SER A 641 0.74 16.51 -43.24
CA SER A 641 -0.35 16.85 -42.32
C SER A 641 -1.30 15.69 -42.01
N ASP A 642 -1.28 14.62 -42.81
CA ASP A 642 -2.20 13.50 -42.66
C ASP A 642 -1.74 12.54 -41.56
N VAL A 643 -2.67 12.23 -40.65
CA VAL A 643 -2.41 11.36 -39.50
C VAL A 643 -2.78 9.91 -39.86
N PRO A 644 -1.95 8.91 -39.50
CA PRO A 644 -2.28 7.51 -39.72
C PRO A 644 -3.43 7.03 -38.83
N PHE A 645 -4.35 6.29 -39.45
CA PHE A 645 -5.43 5.56 -38.79
C PHE A 645 -5.18 4.06 -38.93
N PHE A 646 -5.16 3.35 -37.81
CA PHE A 646 -4.85 1.93 -37.73
C PHE A 646 -6.09 1.10 -37.42
N LYS A 647 -6.21 -0.07 -38.04
CA LYS A 647 -7.25 -1.05 -37.70
C LYS A 647 -6.72 -2.47 -37.85
N SER A 648 -6.82 -3.26 -36.78
CA SER A 648 -6.55 -4.70 -36.83
C SER A 648 -7.72 -5.46 -37.45
N SER A 649 -7.42 -6.48 -38.24
CA SER A 649 -8.40 -7.45 -38.71
C SER A 649 -8.76 -8.51 -37.66
N ASN A 650 -7.90 -8.72 -36.66
CA ASN A 650 -8.12 -9.68 -35.57
C ASN A 650 -7.43 -9.20 -34.28
N GLU A 651 -8.19 -8.51 -33.43
CA GLU A 651 -7.72 -7.97 -32.15
C GLU A 651 -7.43 -9.05 -31.08
N SER A 652 -7.88 -10.29 -31.29
CA SER A 652 -7.49 -11.42 -30.45
C SER A 652 -6.08 -11.93 -30.74
N VAL A 653 -5.47 -11.51 -31.85
CA VAL A 653 -4.10 -11.85 -32.25
C VAL A 653 -3.20 -10.64 -32.05
N VAL A 654 -3.52 -9.50 -32.68
CA VAL A 654 -2.78 -8.24 -32.52
C VAL A 654 -3.75 -7.11 -32.24
N LYS A 655 -3.62 -6.44 -31.09
CA LYS A 655 -4.24 -5.14 -30.84
C LYS A 655 -3.32 -4.05 -31.34
N ILE A 656 -3.89 -2.99 -31.91
CA ILE A 656 -3.13 -1.80 -32.31
C ILE A 656 -3.85 -0.57 -31.80
N ASP A 657 -3.15 0.33 -31.13
CA ASP A 657 -3.72 1.57 -30.64
C ASP A 657 -3.74 2.67 -31.71
N SER A 658 -4.33 3.83 -31.38
CA SER A 658 -4.38 4.99 -32.27
C SER A 658 -3.01 5.53 -32.67
N ASN A 659 -1.96 5.15 -31.94
CA ASN A 659 -0.60 5.61 -32.15
C ASN A 659 0.22 4.56 -32.94
N GLY A 660 -0.37 3.45 -33.35
CA GLY A 660 0.33 2.40 -34.10
C GLY A 660 1.20 1.49 -33.22
N VAL A 661 1.00 1.47 -31.90
CA VAL A 661 1.65 0.47 -31.03
C VAL A 661 0.88 -0.84 -31.14
N MET A 662 1.54 -1.87 -31.65
CA MET A 662 0.99 -3.21 -31.81
C MET A 662 1.33 -4.06 -30.60
N THR A 663 0.35 -4.70 -29.97
CA THR A 663 0.54 -5.65 -28.87
C THR A 663 0.09 -7.05 -29.31
N GLY A 664 0.97 -8.04 -29.13
CA GLY A 664 0.65 -9.44 -29.41
C GLY A 664 -0.23 -10.03 -28.30
N VAL A 665 -1.50 -10.30 -28.60
CA VAL A 665 -2.51 -10.78 -27.63
C VAL A 665 -2.84 -12.26 -27.83
N GLY A 666 -2.51 -12.84 -28.98
CA GLY A 666 -2.69 -14.26 -29.29
C GLY A 666 -1.80 -14.69 -30.45
N LEU A 667 -1.40 -15.96 -30.47
CA LEU A 667 -0.53 -16.50 -31.53
C LEU A 667 -1.27 -16.52 -32.89
N GLY A 668 -0.54 -16.25 -33.96
CA GLY A 668 -1.08 -16.26 -35.33
C GLY A 668 -0.78 -14.98 -36.10
N THR A 669 -1.41 -14.80 -37.26
CA THR A 669 -1.18 -13.63 -38.13
C THR A 669 -2.45 -12.78 -38.23
N ALA A 670 -2.31 -11.46 -38.05
CA ALA A 670 -3.34 -10.47 -38.28
C ALA A 670 -2.89 -9.45 -39.33
N ILE A 671 -3.82 -8.95 -40.13
CA ILE A 671 -3.59 -7.84 -41.06
C ILE A 671 -3.89 -6.52 -40.34
N ILE A 672 -2.95 -5.59 -40.34
CA ILE A 672 -3.17 -4.21 -39.93
C ILE A 672 -3.42 -3.36 -41.18
N LYS A 673 -4.60 -2.72 -41.25
CA LYS A 673 -4.91 -1.71 -42.26
C LYS A 673 -4.51 -0.34 -41.72
N VAL A 674 -3.69 0.37 -42.49
CA VAL A 674 -3.26 1.74 -42.18
C VAL A 674 -3.79 2.68 -43.24
N LYS A 675 -4.48 3.74 -42.81
CA LYS A 675 -4.98 4.80 -43.68
C LYS A 675 -4.27 6.11 -43.31
N VAL A 676 -3.59 6.73 -44.27
CA VAL A 676 -2.99 8.07 -44.12
C VAL A 676 -3.62 8.98 -45.17
N GLY A 677 -4.43 9.94 -44.74
CA GLY A 677 -5.21 10.79 -45.65
C GLY A 677 -6.13 9.97 -46.55
N LYS A 678 -5.87 9.97 -47.86
CA LYS A 678 -6.60 9.16 -48.87
C LYS A 678 -5.95 7.80 -49.18
N ILE A 679 -4.72 7.56 -48.72
CA ILE A 679 -3.95 6.37 -49.04
C ILE A 679 -4.25 5.29 -48.00
N VAL A 680 -4.48 4.05 -48.45
CA VAL A 680 -4.68 2.89 -47.57
C VAL A 680 -3.70 1.80 -47.99
N LYS A 681 -2.87 1.33 -47.05
CA LYS A 681 -2.01 0.15 -47.22
C LYS A 681 -2.24 -0.84 -46.09
N SER A 682 -1.73 -2.05 -46.24
CA SER A 682 -1.91 -3.11 -45.25
C SER A 682 -0.62 -3.86 -45.05
N ILE A 683 -0.38 -4.32 -43.82
CA ILE A 683 0.78 -5.11 -43.45
C ILE A 683 0.35 -6.34 -42.65
N ASN A 684 1.00 -7.47 -42.90
CA ASN A 684 0.81 -8.68 -42.12
C ASN A 684 1.66 -8.62 -40.86
N VAL A 685 1.05 -8.83 -39.70
CA VAL A 685 1.73 -8.89 -38.40
C VAL A 685 1.55 -10.29 -37.85
N THR A 686 2.64 -11.01 -37.62
CA THR A 686 2.62 -12.36 -37.04
C THR A 686 3.08 -12.31 -35.59
N VAL A 687 2.25 -12.82 -34.69
CA VAL A 687 2.61 -13.02 -33.30
C VAL A 687 3.23 -14.40 -33.15
N VAL A 688 4.51 -14.39 -32.78
CA VAL A 688 5.30 -15.60 -32.51
C VAL A 688 5.67 -15.66 -31.04
N ASN A 689 6.19 -16.80 -30.59
CA ASN A 689 6.89 -16.92 -29.32
C ASN A 689 8.40 -16.95 -29.60
N ASP A 690 9.25 -16.47 -28.68
CA ASP A 690 10.71 -16.50 -28.88
C ASP A 690 11.42 -17.50 -27.97
N VAL A 691 12.61 -17.92 -28.42
CA VAL A 691 13.39 -19.08 -27.98
C VAL A 691 13.59 -19.17 -26.46
N ALA A 692 13.34 -20.36 -25.89
CA ALA A 692 13.62 -20.65 -24.48
C ALA A 692 15.14 -20.71 -24.20
N GLU A 693 15.63 -19.89 -23.26
CA GLU A 693 16.98 -20.07 -22.69
C GLU A 693 16.92 -21.20 -21.67
N ILE A 694 17.86 -22.15 -21.70
CA ILE A 694 17.97 -23.29 -20.75
C ILE A 694 19.31 -23.18 -20.04
N LYS A 695 19.33 -23.25 -18.70
CA LYS A 695 20.56 -23.27 -17.88
C LYS A 695 20.51 -24.38 -16.85
N PHE A 696 21.57 -25.19 -16.78
CA PHE A 696 21.77 -26.15 -15.70
C PHE A 696 22.37 -25.48 -14.46
N GLU A 697 22.04 -25.98 -13.27
CA GLU A 697 22.69 -25.55 -12.02
C GLU A 697 24.19 -25.89 -12.01
N LYS A 698 24.58 -27.00 -12.64
CA LYS A 698 25.98 -27.43 -12.82
C LYS A 698 26.17 -27.90 -14.26
N ASN A 699 27.28 -27.47 -14.87
CA ASN A 699 27.61 -27.83 -16.26
C ASN A 699 28.42 -29.14 -16.38
N GLU A 700 28.94 -29.65 -15.26
CA GLU A 700 29.65 -30.93 -15.17
C GLU A 700 29.39 -31.59 -13.81
N ILE A 701 29.20 -32.91 -13.81
CA ILE A 701 29.02 -33.75 -12.61
C ILE A 701 29.84 -35.05 -12.75
N SER A 702 30.23 -35.65 -11.62
CA SER A 702 30.90 -36.97 -11.57
C SER A 702 30.09 -37.93 -10.71
N LEU A 703 29.92 -39.17 -11.17
CA LEU A 703 29.06 -40.20 -10.58
C LEU A 703 29.75 -41.57 -10.58
N ASP A 704 29.41 -42.44 -9.63
CA ASP A 704 29.76 -43.86 -9.72
C ASP A 704 28.77 -44.60 -10.63
N GLY A 705 29.19 -45.71 -11.24
CA GLY A 705 28.31 -46.55 -12.04
C GLY A 705 27.15 -47.09 -11.20
N GLY A 706 25.92 -46.99 -11.69
CA GLY A 706 24.69 -47.36 -10.97
C GLY A 706 24.09 -46.24 -10.09
N ASP A 707 24.62 -45.01 -10.16
CA ASP A 707 24.02 -43.84 -9.53
C ASP A 707 22.94 -43.15 -10.39
N ASP A 708 21.91 -42.63 -9.72
CA ASP A 708 20.84 -41.84 -10.31
C ASP A 708 20.82 -40.41 -9.78
N ILE A 709 20.70 -39.41 -10.66
CA ILE A 709 20.59 -38.00 -10.24
C ILE A 709 19.66 -37.19 -11.14
N ALA A 710 18.82 -36.35 -10.53
CA ALA A 710 17.98 -35.40 -11.27
C ALA A 710 18.76 -34.12 -11.64
N LEU A 711 18.89 -33.83 -12.93
CA LEU A 711 19.47 -32.57 -13.40
C LEU A 711 18.43 -31.44 -13.32
N LYS A 712 18.75 -30.40 -12.56
CA LYS A 712 17.92 -29.19 -12.46
C LYS A 712 18.25 -28.20 -13.57
N ALA A 713 17.28 -27.91 -14.42
CA ALA A 713 17.35 -26.92 -15.47
C ALA A 713 16.37 -25.76 -15.22
N THR A 714 16.82 -24.53 -15.40
CA THR A 714 15.98 -23.32 -15.37
C THR A 714 15.70 -22.83 -16.78
N THR A 715 14.48 -22.37 -17.04
CA THR A 715 14.05 -21.89 -18.36
C THR A 715 13.60 -20.43 -18.33
N ASN A 716 13.88 -19.69 -19.41
CA ASN A 716 13.30 -18.36 -19.67
C ASN A 716 12.63 -18.33 -21.05
N PRO A 717 11.29 -18.22 -21.14
CA PRO A 717 10.34 -18.03 -20.04
C PRO A 717 10.22 -19.25 -19.11
N LYS A 718 9.66 -19.05 -17.90
CA LYS A 718 9.48 -20.12 -16.90
C LYS A 718 8.45 -21.16 -17.39
N ASN A 719 8.65 -22.44 -17.04
CA ASN A 719 7.76 -23.58 -17.33
C ASN A 719 7.71 -24.05 -18.81
N VAL A 720 8.86 -24.04 -19.51
CA VAL A 720 8.97 -24.59 -20.87
C VAL A 720 9.18 -26.10 -20.82
N LYS A 721 8.47 -26.87 -21.65
CA LYS A 721 8.65 -28.32 -21.78
C LYS A 721 10.01 -28.64 -22.42
N LEU A 722 10.77 -29.55 -21.81
CA LEU A 722 12.10 -29.99 -22.27
C LEU A 722 12.06 -31.41 -22.84
N ILE A 723 12.97 -31.69 -23.77
CA ILE A 723 13.25 -32.99 -24.38
C ILE A 723 14.70 -33.33 -24.02
N TRP A 724 14.90 -34.46 -23.36
CA TRP A 724 16.19 -34.90 -22.84
C TRP A 724 16.82 -35.97 -23.73
N LYS A 725 18.14 -35.96 -23.84
CA LYS A 725 18.91 -36.96 -24.60
C LYS A 725 20.32 -37.12 -24.03
N SER A 726 20.82 -38.34 -23.98
CA SER A 726 22.25 -38.62 -23.80
C SER A 726 22.94 -38.80 -25.15
N ASP A 727 24.14 -38.26 -25.32
CA ASP A 727 24.97 -38.49 -26.50
C ASP A 727 25.66 -39.86 -26.49
N ASN A 728 25.87 -40.44 -25.31
CA ASN A 728 26.47 -41.74 -25.10
C ASN A 728 25.69 -42.54 -24.04
N PRO A 729 24.56 -43.15 -24.43
CA PRO A 729 23.71 -43.91 -23.52
C PRO A 729 24.36 -45.20 -23.00
N LEU A 730 25.54 -45.60 -23.49
CA LEU A 730 26.29 -46.72 -22.92
C LEU A 730 27.03 -46.31 -21.64
N VAL A 731 27.33 -45.01 -21.48
CA VAL A 731 28.01 -44.44 -20.32
C VAL A 731 26.99 -43.87 -19.32
N ALA A 732 26.01 -43.10 -19.79
CA ALA A 732 24.90 -42.62 -18.94
C ALA A 732 23.63 -42.39 -19.77
N THR A 733 22.46 -42.77 -19.26
CA THR A 733 21.15 -42.49 -19.89
C THR A 733 20.41 -41.37 -19.18
N VAL A 734 19.37 -40.79 -19.80
CA VAL A 734 18.49 -39.79 -19.18
C VAL A 734 17.03 -40.05 -19.56
N ASP A 735 16.11 -39.91 -18.59
CA ASP A 735 14.67 -40.08 -18.79
C ASP A 735 13.95 -38.79 -19.23
N GLU A 736 12.63 -38.85 -19.39
CA GLU A 736 11.81 -37.70 -19.81
C GLU A 736 11.70 -36.59 -18.75
N ASN A 737 12.02 -36.88 -17.49
CA ASN A 737 11.99 -35.96 -16.37
C ASN A 737 13.35 -35.31 -16.06
N GLY A 738 14.41 -35.75 -16.76
CA GLY A 738 15.78 -35.25 -16.55
C GLY A 738 16.57 -36.00 -15.48
N ILE A 739 16.14 -37.21 -15.11
CA ILE A 739 16.90 -38.12 -14.24
C ILE A 739 17.95 -38.86 -15.08
N VAL A 740 19.21 -38.75 -14.66
CA VAL A 740 20.37 -39.36 -15.30
C VAL A 740 20.77 -40.62 -14.56
N HIS A 741 20.93 -41.72 -15.29
CA HIS A 741 21.40 -43.01 -14.78
C HIS A 741 22.82 -43.27 -15.28
N ALA A 742 23.79 -43.42 -14.38
CA ALA A 742 25.19 -43.73 -14.70
C ALA A 742 25.38 -45.25 -14.93
N ILE A 743 26.08 -45.64 -15.99
CA ILE A 743 26.11 -47.04 -16.45
C ILE A 743 27.54 -47.61 -16.50
N SER A 744 28.47 -46.94 -17.20
CA SER A 744 29.83 -47.48 -17.35
C SER A 744 30.88 -46.39 -17.36
N LYS A 745 32.12 -46.74 -16.97
CA LYS A 745 33.23 -45.78 -16.82
C LYS A 745 33.47 -45.05 -18.13
N GLY A 746 33.43 -43.72 -18.09
CA GLY A 746 33.54 -42.88 -19.27
C GLY A 746 32.92 -41.51 -19.11
N SER A 747 32.74 -40.80 -20.22
CA SER A 747 32.08 -39.49 -20.23
C SER A 747 30.92 -39.48 -21.22
N ALA A 748 29.79 -38.92 -20.79
CA ALA A 748 28.59 -38.68 -21.60
C ALA A 748 28.11 -37.24 -21.42
N LYS A 749 27.47 -36.68 -22.43
CA LYS A 749 26.76 -35.40 -22.35
C LYS A 749 25.26 -35.63 -22.32
N ILE A 750 24.62 -35.02 -21.33
CA ILE A 750 23.18 -34.95 -21.22
C ILE A 750 22.71 -33.61 -21.79
N ILE A 751 21.85 -33.68 -22.80
CA ILE A 751 21.37 -32.55 -23.59
C ILE A 751 19.89 -32.33 -23.28
N ALA A 752 19.53 -31.12 -22.84
CA ALA A 752 18.16 -30.66 -22.72
C ALA A 752 17.82 -29.69 -23.86
N LYS A 753 16.76 -29.99 -24.60
CA LYS A 753 16.27 -29.16 -25.71
C LYS A 753 14.83 -28.73 -25.46
N ALA A 754 14.48 -27.48 -25.72
CA ALA A 754 13.09 -27.03 -25.64
C ALA A 754 12.22 -27.79 -26.66
N ALA A 755 11.05 -28.27 -26.23
CA ALA A 755 10.10 -28.96 -27.11
C ALA A 755 9.59 -28.06 -28.24
N GLU A 756 9.49 -26.76 -27.97
CA GLU A 756 9.18 -25.72 -28.94
C GLU A 756 10.26 -24.62 -28.90
N GLY A 757 10.86 -24.31 -30.06
CA GLY A 757 11.96 -23.33 -30.18
C GLY A 757 13.34 -23.94 -30.45
N LYS A 758 14.40 -23.13 -30.28
CA LYS A 758 15.81 -23.49 -30.57
C LYS A 758 16.71 -23.66 -29.32
N GLY A 759 16.16 -23.53 -28.11
CA GLY A 759 16.93 -23.57 -26.87
C GLY A 759 17.54 -24.94 -26.60
N THR A 760 18.84 -24.98 -26.30
CA THR A 760 19.58 -26.21 -25.94
C THR A 760 20.60 -25.92 -24.85
N ALA A 761 20.73 -26.81 -23.88
CA ALA A 761 21.81 -26.82 -22.89
C ALA A 761 22.42 -28.23 -22.79
N GLU A 762 23.70 -28.32 -22.42
CA GLU A 762 24.39 -29.58 -22.16
C GLU A 762 25.04 -29.60 -20.77
N CYS A 763 25.01 -30.76 -20.13
CA CYS A 763 25.73 -31.06 -18.88
C CYS A 763 26.62 -32.28 -19.13
N LYS A 764 27.90 -32.19 -18.76
CA LYS A 764 28.86 -33.29 -18.89
C LYS A 764 28.79 -34.20 -17.65
N VAL A 765 28.66 -35.50 -17.87
CA VAL A 765 28.58 -36.53 -16.82
C VAL A 765 29.79 -37.43 -16.97
N ASN A 766 30.66 -37.44 -15.97
CA ASN A 766 31.79 -38.37 -15.90
C ASN A 766 31.45 -39.51 -14.97
N VAL A 767 31.40 -40.73 -15.49
CA VAL A 767 31.19 -41.93 -14.69
C VAL A 767 32.55 -42.53 -14.38
N VAL A 768 32.90 -42.66 -13.10
CA VAL A 768 34.27 -42.97 -12.66
C VAL A 768 34.52 -44.46 -12.39
N SER A 769 33.46 -45.27 -12.31
CA SER A 769 33.47 -46.73 -12.07
C SER A 769 32.58 -47.48 -13.06
N ASN A 770 32.89 -48.74 -13.36
CA ASN A 770 31.99 -49.60 -14.13
C ASN A 770 30.95 -50.24 -13.21
N TYR A 771 29.74 -50.42 -13.74
CA TYR A 771 28.66 -51.11 -13.05
C TYR A 771 28.20 -52.33 -13.83
N TYR A 772 28.23 -53.48 -13.17
CA TYR A 772 27.87 -54.78 -13.74
C TYR A 772 26.61 -55.31 -13.06
N GLN A 773 25.47 -55.23 -13.75
CA GLN A 773 24.27 -55.93 -13.31
C GLN A 773 24.39 -57.42 -13.62
N ILE A 774 24.48 -58.24 -12.58
CA ILE A 774 24.63 -59.68 -12.68
C ILE A 774 23.25 -60.33 -12.73
N SER A 775 22.99 -61.06 -13.82
CA SER A 775 21.79 -61.88 -14.00
C SER A 775 22.09 -63.38 -13.95
N ASN A 776 23.34 -63.77 -14.20
CA ASN A 776 23.83 -65.13 -14.03
C ASN A 776 24.95 -65.14 -12.99
N LEU A 777 24.85 -66.02 -12.00
CA LEU A 777 25.78 -66.06 -10.90
C LEU A 777 27.22 -66.41 -11.31
N ASP A 778 27.39 -67.15 -12.41
CA ASP A 778 28.73 -67.46 -12.95
C ASP A 778 29.51 -66.19 -13.35
N ASP A 779 28.80 -65.10 -13.63
CA ASP A 779 29.38 -63.80 -13.99
C ASP A 779 29.62 -62.91 -12.76
N PHE A 780 29.24 -63.34 -11.55
CA PHE A 780 29.42 -62.58 -10.31
C PHE A 780 30.84 -62.73 -9.75
N GLN A 781 31.81 -62.28 -10.53
CA GLN A 781 33.22 -62.35 -10.21
C GLN A 781 33.97 -61.19 -10.89
N SER A 782 35.08 -60.77 -10.31
CA SER A 782 36.02 -59.90 -11.01
C SER A 782 36.97 -60.71 -11.90
N ALA A 783 37.65 -60.04 -12.83
CA ALA A 783 38.70 -60.68 -13.63
C ALA A 783 39.93 -61.02 -12.77
N HIS A 784 40.58 -62.16 -13.02
CA HIS A 784 41.87 -62.50 -12.42
C HIS A 784 42.96 -61.56 -12.94
N GLY A 785 43.62 -60.81 -12.05
CA GLY A 785 44.41 -59.63 -12.42
C GLY A 785 43.50 -58.46 -12.82
N TYR A 786 42.72 -57.95 -11.85
CA TYR A 786 41.86 -56.77 -12.02
C TYR A 786 42.70 -55.53 -12.33
N GLY A 787 42.09 -54.46 -12.87
CA GLY A 787 42.84 -53.28 -13.28
C GLY A 787 43.28 -52.39 -12.10
N ASP A 788 44.39 -51.68 -12.28
CA ASP A 788 44.87 -50.63 -11.37
C ASP A 788 43.86 -49.48 -11.28
N GLU A 789 43.75 -48.84 -10.11
CA GLU A 789 42.77 -47.77 -9.81
C GLU A 789 41.31 -48.15 -10.14
N SER A 790 40.90 -49.40 -9.90
CA SER A 790 39.51 -49.83 -10.08
C SER A 790 38.65 -49.36 -8.91
N ASN A 791 37.39 -49.02 -9.19
CA ASN A 791 36.32 -48.81 -8.21
C ASN A 791 35.04 -49.49 -8.72
N ASP A 792 35.18 -50.62 -9.41
CA ASP A 792 34.09 -51.26 -10.14
C ASP A 792 33.10 -51.95 -9.21
N ILE A 793 31.83 -52.01 -9.64
CA ILE A 793 30.70 -52.48 -8.84
C ILE A 793 29.97 -53.61 -9.58
N TRP A 794 29.72 -54.71 -8.87
CA TRP A 794 28.89 -55.81 -9.34
C TRP A 794 27.66 -55.94 -8.46
N GLU A 795 26.47 -55.96 -9.06
CA GLU A 795 25.20 -56.08 -8.34
C GLU A 795 24.46 -57.35 -8.74
N TYR A 796 24.01 -58.13 -7.76
CA TYR A 796 23.10 -59.24 -7.97
C TYR A 796 21.86 -59.08 -7.08
N SER A 797 20.68 -59.33 -7.66
CA SER A 797 19.40 -59.22 -6.94
C SER A 797 18.59 -60.52 -7.02
N LEU A 798 17.98 -60.86 -5.89
CA LEU A 798 17.01 -61.95 -5.75
C LEU A 798 15.71 -61.32 -5.25
N PRO A 799 14.75 -61.05 -6.15
CA PRO A 799 13.49 -60.40 -5.80
C PRO A 799 12.76 -61.09 -4.66
N ASP A 800 12.02 -60.31 -3.86
CA ASP A 800 11.20 -60.74 -2.71
C ASP A 800 11.91 -61.32 -1.49
N SER A 801 13.24 -61.48 -1.54
CA SER A 801 14.05 -61.89 -0.39
C SER A 801 14.20 -60.77 0.63
N ARG A 802 13.99 -61.07 1.91
CA ARG A 802 14.23 -60.10 2.99
C ARG A 802 15.69 -60.01 3.42
N ARG A 803 16.48 -61.01 3.04
CA ARG A 803 17.91 -61.14 3.27
C ARG A 803 18.49 -62.20 2.34
N LEU A 804 19.77 -62.07 2.00
CA LEU A 804 20.50 -62.99 1.14
C LEU A 804 21.68 -63.61 1.90
N LEU A 805 21.92 -64.90 1.68
CA LEU A 805 23.16 -65.56 2.08
C LEU A 805 24.08 -65.69 0.85
N VAL A 806 25.16 -64.91 0.83
CA VAL A 806 26.09 -64.76 -0.30
C VAL A 806 27.38 -65.49 0.02
N THR A 807 27.68 -66.57 -0.70
CA THR A 807 28.87 -67.41 -0.46
C THR A 807 29.93 -67.16 -1.52
N PHE A 808 31.15 -66.86 -1.08
CA PHE A 808 32.31 -66.58 -1.91
C PHE A 808 33.18 -67.84 -2.08
N SER A 809 33.82 -67.96 -3.24
CA SER A 809 34.73 -69.06 -3.60
C SER A 809 35.99 -69.04 -2.75
N HIS A 810 36.61 -70.21 -2.54
CA HIS A 810 37.96 -70.38 -1.97
C HIS A 810 39.04 -69.52 -2.66
N GLU A 811 38.84 -69.23 -3.94
CA GLU A 811 39.81 -68.48 -4.77
C GLU A 811 39.69 -66.96 -4.61
N SER A 812 38.74 -66.46 -3.82
CA SER A 812 38.55 -65.01 -3.61
C SER A 812 39.70 -64.43 -2.76
N GLU A 813 40.56 -63.63 -3.38
CA GLU A 813 41.75 -63.01 -2.79
C GLU A 813 42.08 -61.67 -3.47
N VAL A 814 42.20 -60.62 -2.68
CA VAL A 814 42.72 -59.30 -3.11
C VAL A 814 44.02 -58.97 -2.36
N GLU A 815 44.82 -58.00 -2.84
CA GLU A 815 46.08 -57.65 -2.20
C GLU A 815 45.88 -57.08 -0.79
N GLU A 816 46.58 -57.65 0.18
CA GLU A 816 46.43 -57.31 1.60
C GLU A 816 46.96 -55.89 1.87
N GLU A 817 46.20 -55.09 2.62
CA GLU A 817 46.51 -53.70 3.01
C GLU A 817 46.43 -52.62 1.91
N PHE A 818 46.27 -52.99 0.64
CA PHE A 818 46.18 -52.03 -0.49
C PHE A 818 44.83 -52.08 -1.22
N ASP A 819 44.28 -53.30 -1.43
CA ASP A 819 43.02 -53.50 -2.13
C ASP A 819 41.89 -53.90 -1.18
N TYR A 820 40.69 -53.40 -1.46
CA TYR A 820 39.52 -53.64 -0.62
C TYR A 820 38.29 -54.07 -1.43
N LEU A 821 37.61 -55.09 -0.91
CA LEU A 821 36.27 -55.49 -1.33
C LEU A 821 35.25 -54.99 -0.31
N TYR A 822 34.28 -54.23 -0.79
CA TYR A 822 33.12 -53.80 -0.02
C TYR A 822 31.92 -54.62 -0.43
N VAL A 823 31.31 -55.32 0.53
CA VAL A 823 30.00 -55.94 0.33
C VAL A 823 28.96 -54.97 0.86
N GLU A 824 28.02 -54.58 0.01
CA GLU A 824 27.04 -53.54 0.27
C GLU A 824 25.61 -54.07 0.06
N ASP A 825 24.66 -53.49 0.79
CA ASP A 825 23.24 -53.78 0.66
C ASP A 825 22.57 -52.92 -0.44
N VAL A 826 21.24 -53.09 -0.60
CA VAL A 826 20.43 -52.36 -1.57
C VAL A 826 20.54 -50.83 -1.44
N ASP A 827 20.72 -50.34 -0.22
CA ASP A 827 20.81 -48.92 0.13
C ASP A 827 22.25 -48.38 0.05
N LYS A 828 23.21 -49.19 -0.44
CA LYS A 828 24.66 -48.90 -0.51
C LYS A 828 25.33 -48.78 0.86
N ASN A 829 24.72 -49.32 1.91
CA ASN A 829 25.40 -49.40 3.20
C ASN A 829 26.44 -50.53 3.15
N ILE A 830 27.64 -50.25 3.63
CA ILE A 830 28.72 -51.25 3.72
C ILE A 830 28.33 -52.28 4.79
N VAL A 831 28.02 -53.50 4.36
CA VAL A 831 27.77 -54.67 5.21
C VAL A 831 29.08 -55.21 5.76
N GLY A 832 30.16 -55.12 4.97
CA GLY A 832 31.51 -55.40 5.42
C GLY A 832 32.58 -54.97 4.41
N THR A 833 33.79 -54.76 4.92
CA THR A 833 35.00 -54.44 4.14
C THR A 833 36.03 -55.52 4.37
N TYR A 834 36.63 -56.02 3.29
CA TYR A 834 37.49 -57.20 3.32
C TYR A 834 38.73 -57.00 2.46
N THR A 835 39.84 -57.60 2.87
CA THR A 835 41.11 -57.62 2.11
C THR A 835 41.74 -59.01 2.16
N GLY A 836 42.86 -59.25 1.45
CA GLY A 836 43.51 -60.55 1.46
C GLY A 836 42.58 -61.70 1.06
N LYS A 837 42.67 -62.83 1.77
CA LYS A 837 41.79 -64.01 1.62
C LYS A 837 40.57 -64.02 2.54
N GLU A 838 40.19 -62.89 3.14
CA GLU A 838 39.19 -62.87 4.22
C GLU A 838 37.81 -63.37 3.78
N LEU A 839 37.43 -63.17 2.51
CA LEU A 839 36.17 -63.66 1.94
C LEU A 839 36.24 -65.11 1.43
N ALA A 840 37.41 -65.73 1.32
CA ALA A 840 37.54 -67.09 0.80
C ALA A 840 36.70 -68.09 1.62
N ASP A 841 35.82 -68.83 0.94
CA ASP A 841 34.85 -69.78 1.52
C ASP A 841 33.87 -69.20 2.55
N LYS A 842 33.73 -67.88 2.63
CA LYS A 842 32.80 -67.23 3.56
C LYS A 842 31.41 -67.07 2.96
N THR A 843 30.41 -67.23 3.82
CA THR A 843 29.03 -66.81 3.54
C THR A 843 28.73 -65.55 4.33
N ILE A 844 28.38 -64.48 3.63
CA ILE A 844 27.98 -63.19 4.19
C ILE A 844 26.46 -63.06 4.09
N GLU A 845 25.83 -62.67 5.20
CA GLU A 845 24.41 -62.33 5.23
C GLU A 845 24.24 -60.86 4.87
N VAL A 846 23.54 -60.58 3.78
CA VAL A 846 23.25 -59.24 3.28
C VAL A 846 21.78 -58.93 3.50
N PRO A 847 21.43 -57.88 4.26
CA PRO A 847 20.04 -57.47 4.44
C PRO A 847 19.41 -57.02 3.13
N GLY A 848 18.13 -57.34 2.94
CA GLY A 848 17.39 -56.99 1.73
C GLY A 848 17.56 -58.00 0.59
N ASN A 849 17.12 -57.59 -0.59
CA ASN A 849 16.99 -58.42 -1.79
C ASN A 849 18.13 -58.21 -2.80
N VAL A 850 19.13 -57.39 -2.47
CA VAL A 850 20.24 -57.01 -3.36
C VAL A 850 21.55 -57.11 -2.60
N VAL A 851 22.57 -57.66 -3.25
CA VAL A 851 23.96 -57.56 -2.83
C VAL A 851 24.78 -56.85 -3.90
N ARG A 852 25.59 -55.89 -3.48
CA ARG A 852 26.63 -55.26 -4.28
C ARG A 852 28.00 -55.65 -3.76
N VAL A 853 28.93 -55.94 -4.66
CA VAL A 853 30.35 -56.10 -4.33
C VAL A 853 31.10 -55.04 -5.11
N ARG A 854 31.80 -54.16 -4.38
CA ARG A 854 32.62 -53.09 -4.95
C ARG A 854 34.09 -53.36 -4.67
N LEU A 855 34.90 -53.36 -5.72
CA LEU A 855 36.35 -53.57 -5.63
C LEU A 855 37.06 -52.25 -5.81
N VAL A 856 37.86 -51.86 -4.81
CA VAL A 856 38.71 -50.67 -4.86
C VAL A 856 40.16 -51.11 -4.85
N SER A 857 40.92 -50.71 -5.88
CA SER A 857 42.37 -50.99 -6.00
C SER A 857 43.17 -49.73 -6.31
N ASP A 858 44.47 -49.73 -6.02
CA ASP A 858 45.41 -48.67 -6.39
C ASP A 858 46.45 -49.13 -7.44
N GLU A 859 47.33 -50.09 -7.13
CA GLU A 859 48.23 -50.80 -8.05
C GLU A 859 48.18 -52.31 -7.76
N SER A 860 47.67 -53.11 -8.69
CA SER A 860 47.31 -54.51 -8.43
C SER A 860 48.43 -55.50 -8.77
N GLY A 861 48.85 -56.27 -7.76
CA GLY A 861 49.66 -57.50 -7.91
C GLY A 861 48.87 -58.71 -8.44
N THR A 862 49.53 -59.87 -8.53
CA THR A 862 49.06 -61.11 -9.20
C THR A 862 47.89 -61.86 -8.52
N SER A 863 47.00 -61.17 -7.82
CA SER A 863 45.90 -61.75 -7.02
C SER A 863 44.63 -62.02 -7.85
N TYR A 864 43.76 -62.91 -7.35
CA TYR A 864 42.66 -63.50 -8.12
C TYR A 864 41.33 -62.69 -8.07
N GLY A 865 41.19 -61.65 -7.25
CA GLY A 865 39.96 -60.86 -7.15
C GLY A 865 38.88 -61.57 -6.31
N PHE A 866 37.60 -61.48 -6.69
CA PHE A 866 36.52 -62.19 -5.98
C PHE A 866 35.67 -63.04 -6.92
N LYS A 867 35.04 -64.08 -6.36
CA LYS A 867 34.01 -64.88 -7.04
C LYS A 867 32.92 -65.30 -6.08
N VAL A 868 31.66 -65.00 -6.40
CA VAL A 868 30.49 -65.51 -5.67
C VAL A 868 30.05 -66.83 -6.30
N VAL A 869 29.85 -67.86 -5.46
CA VAL A 869 29.47 -69.22 -5.92
C VAL A 869 28.04 -69.59 -5.56
N SER A 870 27.42 -68.90 -4.60
CA SER A 870 26.02 -69.14 -4.24
C SER A 870 25.39 -67.88 -3.67
N VAL A 871 24.18 -67.55 -4.10
CA VAL A 871 23.30 -66.59 -3.42
C VAL A 871 21.94 -67.26 -3.24
N VAL A 872 21.48 -67.39 -1.99
CA VAL A 872 20.22 -68.07 -1.67
C VAL A 872 19.36 -67.25 -0.72
N ASP A 873 18.04 -67.33 -0.94
CA ASP A 873 17.03 -66.92 0.04
C ASP A 873 16.78 -68.08 1.02
N PRO A 874 17.06 -67.91 2.32
CA PRO A 874 16.82 -68.96 3.30
C PRO A 874 15.32 -69.24 3.56
N ASP A 875 14.39 -68.41 3.07
CA ASP A 875 12.97 -68.42 3.48
C ASP A 875 11.96 -68.86 2.37
N ALA A 876 12.41 -69.32 1.19
CA ALA A 876 11.54 -69.53 0.02
C ALA A 876 10.60 -70.77 0.08
N LYS A 877 9.31 -70.60 -0.29
CA LYS A 877 8.28 -71.67 -0.44
C LYS A 877 7.66 -71.71 -1.86
N GLN A 878 7.54 -72.93 -2.42
CA GLN A 878 6.76 -73.47 -3.58
C GLN A 878 6.47 -72.58 -4.82
N THR A 879 6.86 -73.07 -6.02
CA THR A 879 6.82 -72.34 -7.30
C THR A 879 5.42 -72.06 -7.85
N CYS A 880 5.13 -70.79 -8.09
CA CYS A 880 3.88 -70.24 -8.61
C CYS A 880 4.02 -69.81 -10.09
N LYS A 881 2.92 -69.76 -10.85
CA LYS A 881 2.90 -69.24 -12.23
C LYS A 881 2.77 -67.71 -12.26
N SER A 882 3.51 -67.02 -13.13
CA SER A 882 3.44 -65.56 -13.24
C SER A 882 2.12 -65.05 -13.80
N ILE A 883 1.54 -64.00 -13.20
CA ILE A 883 0.42 -63.24 -13.76
C ILE A 883 0.80 -62.54 -15.07
N MET A 884 2.09 -62.25 -15.30
CA MET A 884 2.57 -61.60 -16.53
C MET A 884 2.31 -62.45 -17.77
N ASP A 885 2.32 -63.78 -17.61
CA ASP A 885 2.13 -64.74 -18.70
C ASP A 885 0.65 -65.05 -18.99
N LEU A 886 -0.27 -64.54 -18.17
CA LEU A 886 -1.70 -64.77 -18.31
C LEU A 886 -2.38 -63.75 -19.24
N THR A 887 -3.52 -64.14 -19.81
CA THR A 887 -4.31 -63.24 -20.65
C THR A 887 -5.20 -62.36 -19.76
N VAL A 888 -5.03 -61.06 -19.84
CA VAL A 888 -5.86 -60.07 -19.13
C VAL A 888 -6.64 -59.28 -20.16
N GLU A 889 -7.96 -59.23 -20.03
CA GLU A 889 -8.82 -58.44 -20.92
C GLU A 889 -8.68 -56.94 -20.66
N ASP A 890 -8.84 -56.15 -21.73
CA ASP A 890 -8.75 -54.68 -21.66
C ASP A 890 -9.81 -54.10 -20.71
N VAL A 891 -9.41 -53.07 -19.98
CA VAL A 891 -10.29 -52.35 -19.06
C VAL A 891 -10.92 -51.17 -19.81
N ASN A 892 -12.24 -51.04 -19.72
CA ASN A 892 -12.96 -49.95 -20.36
C ASN A 892 -12.55 -48.58 -19.80
N ASP A 893 -12.78 -47.51 -20.57
CA ASP A 893 -12.67 -46.15 -20.07
C ASP A 893 -13.85 -45.82 -19.15
N TYR A 894 -13.58 -45.07 -18.08
CA TYR A 894 -14.57 -44.66 -17.10
C TYR A 894 -14.68 -43.14 -17.06
N GLN A 895 -15.87 -42.61 -16.81
CA GLN A 895 -16.02 -41.19 -16.53
C GLN A 895 -15.70 -40.92 -15.05
N TYR A 896 -15.19 -39.72 -14.74
CA TYR A 896 -14.97 -39.28 -13.37
C TYR A 896 -16.26 -39.31 -12.54
N MET A 897 -16.20 -39.97 -11.37
CA MET A 897 -17.35 -40.17 -10.48
C MET A 897 -17.13 -39.66 -9.04
N GLY A 898 -15.98 -39.03 -8.77
CA GLY A 898 -15.65 -38.43 -7.47
C GLY A 898 -15.26 -39.40 -6.34
N THR A 899 -15.42 -40.70 -6.57
CA THR A 899 -14.87 -41.78 -5.77
C THR A 899 -13.82 -42.55 -6.57
N ASP A 900 -13.07 -43.39 -5.88
CA ASP A 900 -12.13 -44.30 -6.51
C ASP A 900 -12.88 -45.23 -7.48
N ILE A 901 -12.31 -45.42 -8.68
CA ILE A 901 -12.83 -46.29 -9.73
C ILE A 901 -12.06 -47.60 -9.66
N THR A 902 -12.76 -48.71 -9.42
CA THR A 902 -12.16 -50.02 -9.16
C THR A 902 -12.61 -51.05 -10.19
N PRO A 903 -12.14 -50.94 -11.46
CA PRO A 903 -12.52 -51.89 -12.48
C PRO A 903 -11.86 -53.25 -12.23
N ILE A 904 -12.62 -54.33 -12.43
CA ILE A 904 -12.16 -55.69 -12.22
C ILE A 904 -11.89 -56.32 -13.60
N PRO A 905 -10.63 -56.37 -14.07
CA PRO A 905 -10.30 -57.03 -15.32
C PRO A 905 -10.49 -58.55 -15.21
N ALA A 906 -10.95 -59.17 -16.31
CA ALA A 906 -11.02 -60.62 -16.40
C ALA A 906 -9.63 -61.19 -16.69
N VAL A 907 -9.09 -62.01 -15.77
CA VAL A 907 -7.80 -62.68 -15.91
C VAL A 907 -8.01 -64.15 -16.26
N LYS A 908 -7.34 -64.65 -17.30
CA LYS A 908 -7.50 -66.00 -17.82
C LYS A 908 -6.18 -66.77 -17.88
N ASP A 909 -6.15 -67.96 -17.29
CA ASP A 909 -5.13 -68.99 -17.55
C ASP A 909 -5.67 -69.93 -18.64
N GLY A 910 -5.23 -69.68 -19.88
CA GLY A 910 -5.75 -70.34 -21.07
C GLY A 910 -7.24 -70.06 -21.31
N LYS A 911 -8.11 -71.08 -21.14
CA LYS A 911 -9.57 -70.94 -21.30
C LYS A 911 -10.30 -70.69 -19.97
N THR A 912 -9.60 -70.79 -18.84
CA THR A 912 -10.19 -70.71 -17.49
C THR A 912 -10.12 -69.28 -16.98
N ILE A 913 -11.25 -68.70 -16.54
CA ILE A 913 -11.29 -67.39 -15.88
C ILE A 913 -10.93 -67.57 -14.41
N LEU A 914 -9.98 -66.79 -13.92
CA LEU A 914 -9.52 -66.81 -12.54
C LEU A 914 -10.39 -65.91 -11.65
N GLU A 915 -10.58 -66.32 -10.40
CA GLU A 915 -11.36 -65.57 -9.40
C GLU A 915 -10.46 -64.60 -8.61
N ALA A 916 -10.84 -63.31 -8.60
CA ALA A 916 -10.20 -62.27 -7.79
C ALA A 916 -10.33 -62.54 -6.28
N GLU A 917 -9.37 -62.06 -5.50
CA GLU A 917 -9.11 -62.28 -4.07
C GLU A 917 -8.84 -63.74 -3.66
N LYS A 918 -8.97 -64.69 -4.58
CA LYS A 918 -8.55 -66.09 -4.38
C LYS A 918 -7.26 -66.39 -5.13
N HIS A 919 -7.23 -66.20 -6.44
CA HIS A 919 -6.04 -66.51 -7.27
C HIS A 919 -5.12 -65.32 -7.48
N TYR A 920 -5.65 -64.11 -7.35
CA TYR A 920 -4.92 -62.85 -7.45
C TYR A 920 -5.66 -61.78 -6.64
N SER A 921 -4.96 -60.77 -6.12
CA SER A 921 -5.55 -59.59 -5.49
C SER A 921 -5.46 -58.38 -6.41
N LEU A 922 -6.35 -57.41 -6.19
CA LEU A 922 -6.36 -56.16 -6.95
C LEU A 922 -6.01 -54.98 -6.05
N SER A 923 -5.04 -54.18 -6.49
CA SER A 923 -4.79 -52.84 -5.97
C SER A 923 -4.87 -51.82 -7.10
N TYR A 924 -4.97 -50.54 -6.76
CA TYR A 924 -5.23 -49.50 -7.73
C TYR A 924 -4.35 -48.28 -7.47
N GLU A 925 -3.95 -47.62 -8.54
CA GLU A 925 -3.17 -46.38 -8.50
C GLU A 925 -3.78 -45.35 -9.44
N SER A 926 -3.71 -44.07 -9.03
CA SER A 926 -4.21 -42.94 -9.82
C SER A 926 -5.66 -43.12 -10.31
N ASN A 927 -6.47 -43.87 -9.58
CA ASN A 927 -7.74 -44.41 -10.04
C ASN A 927 -8.97 -43.56 -9.65
N LYS A 928 -8.76 -42.30 -9.26
CA LYS A 928 -9.82 -41.40 -8.80
C LYS A 928 -10.06 -40.22 -9.72
N ASN A 929 -8.99 -39.51 -10.09
CA ASN A 929 -9.05 -38.28 -10.87
C ASN A 929 -8.88 -38.56 -12.36
N VAL A 930 -9.28 -37.60 -13.21
CA VAL A 930 -9.14 -37.67 -14.66
C VAL A 930 -7.68 -37.84 -15.07
N GLY A 931 -7.43 -38.75 -16.00
CA GLY A 931 -6.11 -39.16 -16.41
C GLY A 931 -6.04 -40.66 -16.64
N THR A 932 -4.84 -41.23 -16.65
CA THR A 932 -4.66 -42.68 -16.77
C THR A 932 -4.59 -43.30 -15.37
N GLY A 933 -5.59 -44.10 -15.04
CA GLY A 933 -5.63 -44.93 -13.84
C GLY A 933 -5.04 -46.31 -14.11
N TYR A 934 -4.64 -47.01 -13.04
CA TYR A 934 -4.05 -48.33 -13.16
C TYR A 934 -4.69 -49.32 -12.20
N VAL A 935 -4.92 -50.54 -12.70
CA VAL A 935 -5.20 -51.71 -11.90
C VAL A 935 -3.93 -52.55 -11.82
N ILE A 936 -3.52 -52.90 -10.62
CA ILE A 936 -2.38 -53.78 -10.37
C ILE A 936 -2.95 -55.12 -9.92
N ILE A 937 -2.73 -56.12 -10.75
CA ILE A 937 -3.20 -57.50 -10.56
C ILE A 937 -2.04 -58.29 -9.97
N SER A 938 -2.10 -58.64 -8.70
CA SER A 938 -0.99 -59.34 -8.02
C SER A 938 -1.37 -60.79 -7.79
N GLY A 939 -0.60 -61.74 -8.31
CA GLY A 939 -0.84 -63.17 -8.13
C GLY A 939 -0.85 -63.54 -6.65
N ASN A 940 -1.72 -64.47 -6.24
CA ASN A 940 -1.71 -65.01 -4.89
C ASN A 940 -0.85 -66.28 -4.84
N PRO A 941 0.34 -66.24 -4.20
CA PRO A 941 1.26 -67.37 -4.21
C PRO A 941 0.71 -68.58 -3.46
N GLU A 942 -0.16 -68.39 -2.46
CA GLU A 942 -0.80 -69.49 -1.73
C GLU A 942 -1.72 -70.33 -2.64
N ASN A 943 -2.19 -69.75 -3.75
CA ASN A 943 -3.01 -70.42 -4.76
C ASN A 943 -2.29 -70.61 -6.10
N GLY A 944 -0.95 -70.56 -6.09
CA GLY A 944 -0.11 -70.97 -7.21
C GLY A 944 0.14 -69.90 -8.27
N TYR A 945 -0.11 -68.61 -7.98
CA TYR A 945 0.19 -67.50 -8.92
C TYR A 945 1.10 -66.44 -8.28
N THR A 946 2.04 -65.89 -9.04
CA THR A 946 3.05 -64.92 -8.58
C THR A 946 3.14 -63.74 -9.53
N ASP A 947 3.96 -62.75 -9.19
CA ASP A 947 4.18 -61.50 -9.89
C ASP A 947 2.94 -60.61 -9.98
N SER A 948 3.15 -59.36 -10.37
CA SER A 948 2.07 -58.39 -10.53
C SER A 948 2.08 -57.77 -11.91
N ARG A 949 0.89 -57.63 -12.52
CA ARG A 949 0.72 -56.97 -13.82
C ARG A 949 -0.08 -55.69 -13.67
N LYS A 950 0.46 -54.60 -14.19
CA LYS A 950 -0.19 -53.28 -14.21
C LYS A 950 -0.93 -53.07 -15.53
N VAL A 951 -2.22 -52.76 -15.45
CA VAL A 951 -3.07 -52.49 -16.62
C VAL A 951 -3.66 -51.08 -16.49
N SER A 952 -3.49 -50.28 -17.53
CA SER A 952 -4.00 -48.91 -17.58
C SER A 952 -5.44 -48.84 -18.07
N PHE A 953 -6.20 -47.87 -17.57
CA PHE A 953 -7.49 -47.45 -18.11
C PHE A 953 -7.61 -45.93 -18.05
N ASN A 954 -8.44 -45.32 -18.91
CA ASN A 954 -8.60 -43.87 -18.86
C ASN A 954 -9.80 -43.47 -18.00
N ILE A 955 -9.59 -42.43 -17.19
CA ILE A 955 -10.63 -41.71 -16.48
C ILE A 955 -10.88 -40.42 -17.24
N LEU A 956 -12.01 -40.35 -17.94
CA LEU A 956 -12.43 -39.20 -18.75
C LEU A 956 -13.15 -38.17 -17.89
N PRO A 957 -13.05 -36.87 -18.20
CA PRO A 957 -13.71 -35.82 -17.43
C PRO A 957 -15.23 -35.93 -17.47
N PHE A 958 -15.86 -35.56 -16.35
CA PHE A 958 -17.31 -35.50 -16.28
C PHE A 958 -17.83 -34.31 -17.10
N ASP A 959 -18.59 -34.58 -18.16
CA ASP A 959 -19.15 -33.53 -19.02
C ASP A 959 -20.37 -32.88 -18.34
N ILE A 960 -20.19 -31.65 -17.86
CA ILE A 960 -21.18 -30.91 -17.10
C ILE A 960 -22.39 -30.51 -17.95
N SER A 961 -22.29 -30.54 -19.29
CA SER A 961 -23.37 -30.14 -20.20
C SER A 961 -24.52 -31.16 -20.25
N THR A 962 -24.24 -32.43 -19.91
CA THR A 962 -25.18 -33.55 -20.04
C THR A 962 -25.97 -33.85 -18.75
N ASN A 963 -25.50 -33.36 -17.59
CA ASN A 963 -26.08 -33.54 -16.25
C ASN A 963 -26.67 -34.94 -15.93
N VAL A 964 -25.99 -36.00 -16.39
CA VAL A 964 -26.45 -37.38 -16.22
C VAL A 964 -26.57 -37.71 -14.73
N GLY A 965 -27.78 -38.11 -14.29
CA GLY A 965 -28.07 -38.49 -12.91
C GLY A 965 -28.09 -37.34 -11.88
N GLU A 966 -28.23 -36.08 -12.31
CA GLU A 966 -28.24 -34.87 -11.45
C GLU A 966 -26.98 -34.70 -10.58
N ARG A 967 -25.84 -35.23 -11.03
CA ARG A 967 -24.60 -35.20 -10.24
C ARG A 967 -23.95 -33.83 -10.17
N PHE A 968 -24.10 -32.98 -11.20
CA PHE A 968 -23.43 -31.68 -11.27
C PHE A 968 -24.47 -30.56 -11.09
N ILE A 969 -24.55 -30.03 -9.87
CA ILE A 969 -25.58 -29.09 -9.44
C ILE A 969 -24.97 -27.69 -9.39
N VAL A 970 -25.46 -26.80 -10.25
CA VAL A 970 -25.11 -25.37 -10.23
C VAL A 970 -26.31 -24.61 -9.68
N LYS A 971 -26.11 -23.87 -8.60
CA LYS A 971 -27.06 -22.89 -8.07
C LYS A 971 -26.55 -21.50 -8.40
N CYS A 972 -27.29 -20.79 -9.24
CA CYS A 972 -27.03 -19.40 -9.61
C CYS A 972 -28.10 -18.51 -9.00
N SER A 973 -27.71 -17.37 -8.42
CA SER A 973 -28.69 -16.34 -8.05
C SER A 973 -29.39 -15.82 -9.31
N LYS A 974 -30.70 -15.60 -9.21
CA LYS A 974 -31.52 -15.04 -10.31
C LYS A 974 -31.22 -13.57 -10.57
N GLU A 975 -30.61 -12.91 -9.59
CA GLU A 975 -30.27 -11.49 -9.62
C GLU A 975 -28.79 -11.32 -9.23
N ALA A 976 -28.14 -10.34 -9.84
CA ALA A 976 -26.78 -9.92 -9.52
C ALA A 976 -26.73 -8.39 -9.43
N GLU A 977 -26.15 -7.89 -8.35
CA GLU A 977 -25.94 -6.45 -8.17
C GLU A 977 -24.79 -5.98 -9.06
N PHE A 978 -24.95 -4.83 -9.70
CA PHE A 978 -23.93 -4.25 -10.56
C PHE A 978 -22.76 -3.70 -9.74
N ASP A 979 -21.54 -4.10 -10.11
CA ASP A 979 -20.27 -3.55 -9.64
C ASP A 979 -19.41 -3.08 -10.83
N GLU A 980 -18.29 -2.38 -10.57
CA GLU A 980 -17.43 -1.84 -11.63
C GLU A 980 -16.68 -2.92 -12.44
N ALA A 981 -16.62 -4.15 -11.94
CA ALA A 981 -16.09 -5.33 -12.64
C ALA A 981 -17.19 -6.09 -13.43
N GLY A 982 -18.43 -5.60 -13.42
CA GLY A 982 -19.62 -6.18 -14.03
C GLY A 982 -20.43 -7.03 -13.04
N ALA A 983 -21.75 -7.05 -13.20
CA ALA A 983 -22.66 -7.74 -12.29
C ALA A 983 -22.45 -9.27 -12.29
N LYS A 984 -21.90 -9.82 -11.21
CA LYS A 984 -21.63 -11.26 -11.06
C LYS A 984 -22.64 -11.92 -10.11
N PRO A 985 -23.52 -12.83 -10.59
CA PRO A 985 -24.41 -13.57 -9.72
C PRO A 985 -23.61 -14.48 -8.79
N LYS A 986 -24.19 -14.77 -7.63
CA LYS A 986 -23.63 -15.78 -6.72
C LYS A 986 -23.83 -17.15 -7.35
N VAL A 987 -22.73 -17.78 -7.74
CA VAL A 987 -22.71 -19.15 -8.28
C VAL A 987 -22.13 -20.09 -7.24
N THR A 988 -22.82 -21.18 -6.96
CA THR A 988 -22.31 -22.28 -6.14
C THR A 988 -22.43 -23.56 -6.94
N VAL A 989 -21.31 -24.24 -7.11
CA VAL A 989 -21.23 -25.47 -7.89
C VAL A 989 -20.91 -26.63 -6.96
N THR A 990 -21.71 -27.68 -7.03
CA THR A 990 -21.54 -28.89 -6.23
C THR A 990 -21.59 -30.12 -7.09
N PHE A 991 -20.80 -31.13 -6.73
CA PHE A 991 -20.80 -32.43 -7.38
C PHE A 991 -21.21 -33.52 -6.39
N LYS A 992 -22.08 -34.42 -6.83
CA LYS A 992 -22.50 -35.61 -6.08
C LYS A 992 -21.67 -36.81 -6.54
N ASN A 993 -20.79 -37.26 -5.66
CA ASN A 993 -19.95 -38.43 -5.86
C ASN A 993 -20.79 -39.72 -6.03
N ALA A 994 -20.19 -40.79 -6.55
CA ALA A 994 -20.89 -42.08 -6.73
C ALA A 994 -21.50 -42.64 -5.44
N ASP A 995 -20.79 -42.48 -4.31
CA ASP A 995 -21.24 -42.89 -2.97
C ASP A 995 -22.37 -42.01 -2.39
N GLY A 996 -22.76 -40.95 -3.10
CA GLY A 996 -23.82 -40.02 -2.72
C GLY A 996 -23.35 -38.82 -1.90
N THR A 997 -22.06 -38.71 -1.58
CA THR A 997 -21.51 -37.55 -0.88
C THR A 997 -21.50 -36.30 -1.76
N MET A 998 -21.71 -35.13 -1.14
CA MET A 998 -21.76 -33.83 -1.83
C MET A 998 -20.45 -33.07 -1.61
N VAL A 999 -19.82 -32.63 -2.69
CA VAL A 999 -18.58 -31.87 -2.67
C VAL A 999 -18.81 -30.48 -3.25
N ASN A 1000 -18.34 -29.44 -2.56
CA ASN A 1000 -18.31 -28.08 -3.09
C ASN A 1000 -17.10 -27.94 -4.02
N LEU A 1001 -17.35 -27.55 -5.26
CA LEU A 1001 -16.30 -27.35 -6.26
C LEU A 1001 -15.71 -25.95 -6.14
N LYS A 1002 -14.42 -25.82 -6.48
CA LYS A 1002 -13.67 -24.57 -6.40
C LYS A 1002 -13.51 -23.95 -7.78
N GLU A 1003 -13.84 -22.65 -7.86
CA GLU A 1003 -13.57 -21.84 -9.05
C GLU A 1003 -12.06 -21.77 -9.33
N GLU A 1004 -11.68 -21.62 -10.60
CA GLU A 1004 -10.33 -21.69 -11.17
C GLU A 1004 -9.64 -23.06 -11.12
N THR A 1005 -10.08 -23.98 -10.25
CA THR A 1005 -9.55 -25.34 -10.14
C THR A 1005 -10.44 -26.37 -10.84
N ASP A 1006 -11.72 -26.42 -10.46
CA ASP A 1006 -12.68 -27.42 -10.94
C ASP A 1006 -13.60 -26.87 -12.05
N TYR A 1007 -13.77 -25.55 -12.10
CA TYR A 1007 -14.51 -24.85 -13.14
C TYR A 1007 -14.05 -23.40 -13.25
N ILE A 1008 -14.36 -22.74 -14.37
CA ILE A 1008 -14.18 -21.29 -14.55
C ILE A 1008 -15.53 -20.65 -14.86
N LEU A 1009 -15.69 -19.38 -14.46
CA LEU A 1009 -16.86 -18.58 -14.79
C LEU A 1009 -16.51 -17.58 -15.88
N SER A 1010 -17.38 -17.47 -16.88
CA SER A 1010 -17.34 -16.40 -17.86
C SER A 1010 -18.68 -15.70 -17.94
N TYR A 1011 -18.65 -14.39 -18.17
CA TYR A 1011 -19.83 -13.55 -18.15
C TYR A 1011 -20.01 -12.87 -19.50
N LYS A 1012 -21.25 -12.81 -19.97
CA LYS A 1012 -21.64 -12.08 -21.18
C LYS A 1012 -22.75 -11.10 -20.83
N ASN A 1013 -22.67 -9.89 -21.39
CA ASN A 1013 -23.65 -8.83 -21.22
C ASN A 1013 -23.88 -8.43 -19.75
N ASN A 1014 -22.83 -8.51 -18.92
CA ASN A 1014 -22.89 -8.27 -17.47
C ASN A 1014 -22.55 -6.82 -17.05
N THR A 1015 -22.36 -5.92 -18.01
CA THR A 1015 -21.78 -4.57 -17.76
C THR A 1015 -22.79 -3.43 -17.78
N VAL A 1016 -24.08 -3.69 -18.08
CA VAL A 1016 -25.10 -2.64 -18.19
C VAL A 1016 -26.42 -3.08 -17.55
N VAL A 1017 -26.84 -2.36 -16.50
CA VAL A 1017 -28.15 -2.52 -15.86
C VAL A 1017 -29.26 -2.18 -16.87
N GLY A 1018 -30.24 -3.09 -17.06
CA GLY A 1018 -31.37 -2.85 -17.96
C GLY A 1018 -31.04 -2.93 -19.46
N SER A 1019 -29.93 -3.60 -19.81
CA SER A 1019 -29.58 -4.02 -21.17
C SER A 1019 -30.75 -4.69 -21.90
N LYS A 1020 -30.87 -4.48 -23.23
CA LYS A 1020 -31.82 -5.25 -24.08
C LYS A 1020 -31.41 -6.70 -24.27
N GLU A 1021 -30.12 -7.00 -24.09
CA GLU A 1021 -29.58 -8.35 -24.21
C GLU A 1021 -29.49 -9.02 -22.83
N THR A 1022 -29.92 -10.28 -22.75
CA THR A 1022 -29.96 -11.04 -21.51
C THR A 1022 -28.54 -11.30 -20.97
N PRO A 1023 -28.24 -10.97 -19.70
CA PRO A 1023 -26.99 -11.32 -19.02
C PRO A 1023 -26.87 -12.84 -18.85
N ILE A 1024 -25.69 -13.37 -19.13
CA ILE A 1024 -25.43 -14.81 -19.05
C ILE A 1024 -24.15 -15.06 -18.27
N VAL A 1025 -24.22 -15.95 -17.27
CA VAL A 1025 -23.04 -16.56 -16.65
C VAL A 1025 -22.87 -17.96 -17.20
N THR A 1026 -21.65 -18.29 -17.62
CA THR A 1026 -21.30 -19.61 -18.16
C THR A 1026 -20.30 -20.27 -17.23
N VAL A 1027 -20.67 -21.43 -16.71
CA VAL A 1027 -19.81 -22.34 -15.96
C VAL A 1027 -19.15 -23.29 -16.96
N GLU A 1028 -17.83 -23.31 -17.01
CA GLU A 1028 -17.04 -24.21 -17.84
C GLU A 1028 -16.22 -25.15 -16.96
N GLY A 1029 -16.38 -26.45 -17.14
CA GLY A 1029 -15.67 -27.46 -16.35
C GLY A 1029 -14.18 -27.47 -16.64
N LYS A 1030 -13.36 -27.70 -15.59
CA LYS A 1030 -11.91 -27.75 -15.66
C LYS A 1030 -11.37 -28.94 -14.86
N GLY A 1031 -10.23 -29.49 -15.25
CA GLY A 1031 -9.59 -30.63 -14.58
C GLY A 1031 -10.44 -31.90 -14.66
N ASN A 1032 -11.03 -32.31 -13.53
CA ASN A 1032 -11.88 -33.50 -13.46
C ASN A 1032 -13.22 -33.35 -14.22
N TYR A 1033 -13.53 -32.14 -14.66
CA TYR A 1033 -14.78 -31.76 -15.30
C TYR A 1033 -14.52 -31.15 -16.68
N SER A 1034 -15.48 -31.28 -17.60
CA SER A 1034 -15.41 -30.69 -18.95
C SER A 1034 -16.79 -30.20 -19.40
N GLY A 1035 -16.88 -29.50 -20.53
CA GLY A 1035 -18.14 -28.96 -21.06
C GLY A 1035 -18.54 -27.61 -20.43
N LYS A 1036 -19.65 -27.03 -20.90
CA LYS A 1036 -20.14 -25.71 -20.45
C LYS A 1036 -21.65 -25.71 -20.18
N ARG A 1037 -22.08 -24.92 -19.21
CA ARG A 1037 -23.50 -24.60 -18.96
C ARG A 1037 -23.68 -23.11 -18.72
N SER A 1038 -24.70 -22.54 -19.34
CA SER A 1038 -25.02 -21.12 -19.24
C SER A 1038 -26.32 -20.90 -18.50
N PHE A 1039 -26.35 -19.88 -17.64
CA PHE A 1039 -27.51 -19.50 -16.85
C PHE A 1039 -27.80 -18.02 -17.06
N GLU A 1040 -29.06 -17.71 -17.32
CA GLU A 1040 -29.55 -16.33 -17.41
C GLU A 1040 -29.79 -15.77 -16.01
N TYR A 1041 -29.47 -14.49 -15.83
CA TYR A 1041 -29.77 -13.75 -14.61
C TYR A 1041 -30.11 -12.30 -14.93
N THR A 1042 -30.71 -11.60 -13.98
CA THR A 1042 -31.04 -10.19 -14.11
C THR A 1042 -30.00 -9.34 -13.40
N ILE A 1043 -29.53 -8.29 -14.05
CA ILE A 1043 -28.71 -7.28 -13.40
C ILE A 1043 -29.63 -6.30 -12.67
N ILE A 1044 -29.43 -6.18 -11.36
CA ILE A 1044 -30.05 -5.14 -10.55
C ILE A 1044 -29.03 -4.04 -10.27
N GLY A 1045 -29.39 -2.78 -10.47
CA GLY A 1045 -28.51 -1.67 -10.11
C GLY A 1045 -28.51 -1.44 -8.61
N LYS A 1046 -27.40 -0.94 -8.08
CA LYS A 1046 -27.19 -0.67 -6.65
C LYS A 1046 -28.30 0.24 -6.11
N SER A 1047 -28.91 -0.12 -4.99
CA SER A 1047 -30.06 0.66 -4.50
C SER A 1047 -29.60 2.00 -3.92
N LEU A 1048 -30.13 3.13 -4.44
CA LEU A 1048 -29.82 4.45 -3.88
C LEU A 1048 -30.20 4.57 -2.41
N SER A 1049 -31.16 3.79 -1.90
CA SER A 1049 -31.56 3.83 -0.49
C SER A 1049 -30.42 3.44 0.47
N LYS A 1050 -29.38 2.76 -0.02
CA LYS A 1050 -28.18 2.39 0.74
C LYS A 1050 -27.04 3.40 0.60
N VAL A 1051 -27.20 4.40 -0.27
CA VAL A 1051 -26.19 5.44 -0.53
C VAL A 1051 -26.33 6.55 0.51
N ARG A 1052 -25.20 7.08 0.99
CA ARG A 1052 -25.21 8.23 1.91
C ARG A 1052 -25.60 9.47 1.12
N ILE A 1053 -26.72 10.09 1.50
CA ILE A 1053 -27.17 11.38 0.97
C ILE A 1053 -27.01 12.46 2.04
N THR A 1054 -26.37 13.57 1.69
CA THR A 1054 -26.30 14.76 2.52
C THR A 1054 -26.80 15.96 1.73
N ALA A 1055 -27.62 16.79 2.37
CA ALA A 1055 -28.09 18.05 1.81
C ALA A 1055 -27.76 19.17 2.79
N SER A 1056 -27.13 20.23 2.30
CA SER A 1056 -26.79 21.37 3.14
C SER A 1056 -28.04 22.17 3.46
N ASN A 1057 -28.15 22.64 4.71
CA ASN A 1057 -29.15 23.63 5.09
C ASN A 1057 -28.96 24.90 4.25
N ARG A 1058 -30.06 25.63 3.97
CA ARG A 1058 -30.04 26.81 3.10
C ARG A 1058 -30.59 28.04 3.81
N ILE A 1059 -30.03 29.20 3.47
CA ILE A 1059 -30.54 30.50 3.90
C ILE A 1059 -31.76 30.85 3.04
N HIS A 1060 -32.87 31.17 3.69
CA HIS A 1060 -34.10 31.60 3.06
C HIS A 1060 -33.90 32.96 2.37
N VAL A 1061 -34.09 32.98 1.05
CA VAL A 1061 -34.17 34.20 0.24
C VAL A 1061 -35.59 34.25 -0.31
N SER A 1062 -36.31 35.36 -0.10
CA SER A 1062 -37.74 35.55 -0.45
C SER A 1062 -38.02 35.60 -1.96
N LEU A 1063 -37.37 34.74 -2.75
CA LEU A 1063 -37.45 34.63 -4.20
C LEU A 1063 -37.89 33.22 -4.60
N PRO A 1064 -38.63 33.05 -5.71
CA PRO A 1064 -38.98 31.72 -6.22
C PRO A 1064 -37.72 30.90 -6.55
N ASN A 1065 -37.77 29.58 -6.38
CA ASN A 1065 -36.66 28.63 -6.60
C ASN A 1065 -35.44 28.73 -5.66
N SER A 1066 -35.44 29.64 -4.67
CA SER A 1066 -34.33 29.81 -3.70
C SER A 1066 -34.13 28.63 -2.74
N TYR A 1067 -35.03 27.65 -2.77
CA TYR A 1067 -34.98 26.50 -1.89
C TYR A 1067 -33.95 25.44 -2.30
N LYS A 1068 -33.56 25.35 -3.57
CA LYS A 1068 -32.70 24.26 -4.06
C LYS A 1068 -31.34 24.27 -3.35
N THR A 1069 -30.83 23.09 -3.00
CA THR A 1069 -29.57 22.93 -2.24
C THR A 1069 -28.59 22.01 -2.96
N VAL A 1070 -27.33 22.04 -2.53
CA VAL A 1070 -26.31 21.08 -2.98
C VAL A 1070 -26.60 19.75 -2.28
N VAL A 1071 -26.71 18.70 -3.08
CA VAL A 1071 -26.97 17.34 -2.59
C VAL A 1071 -25.81 16.47 -3.03
N VAL A 1072 -25.10 15.92 -2.04
CA VAL A 1072 -23.97 15.02 -2.25
C VAL A 1072 -24.44 13.60 -1.97
N LEU A 1073 -24.17 12.71 -2.92
CA LEU A 1073 -24.40 11.27 -2.78
C LEU A 1073 -23.03 10.57 -2.79
N SER A 1074 -22.79 9.68 -1.84
CA SER A 1074 -21.55 8.89 -1.77
C SER A 1074 -21.80 7.46 -1.32
N ASP A 1075 -21.01 6.54 -1.83
CA ASP A 1075 -20.94 5.16 -1.38
C ASP A 1075 -19.49 4.77 -1.02
N GLU A 1076 -19.25 3.48 -0.77
CA GLU A 1076 -17.92 2.94 -0.43
C GLU A 1076 -16.86 3.13 -1.53
N HIS A 1077 -17.25 3.53 -2.74
CA HIS A 1077 -16.39 3.78 -3.89
C HIS A 1077 -16.27 5.28 -4.24
N GLY A 1078 -16.84 6.18 -3.44
CA GLY A 1078 -16.71 7.64 -3.60
C GLY A 1078 -18.03 8.35 -3.99
N TYR A 1079 -17.91 9.50 -4.65
CA TYR A 1079 -19.05 10.36 -4.97
C TYR A 1079 -19.81 9.92 -6.23
N LEU A 1080 -21.14 9.92 -6.15
CA LEU A 1080 -22.02 9.67 -7.29
C LEU A 1080 -22.22 10.96 -8.09
N LEU A 1081 -22.20 10.86 -9.42
CA LEU A 1081 -22.28 12.01 -10.31
C LEU A 1081 -23.69 12.24 -10.87
N PRO A 1082 -24.25 13.46 -10.79
CA PRO A 1082 -25.56 13.79 -11.36
C PRO A 1082 -25.59 13.68 -12.88
N GLY A 1083 -26.63 13.05 -13.42
CA GLY A 1083 -26.79 12.77 -14.85
C GLY A 1083 -26.03 11.55 -15.36
N ARG A 1084 -25.09 11.01 -14.57
CA ARG A 1084 -24.47 9.71 -14.80
C ARG A 1084 -25.15 8.63 -13.94
N ASP A 1085 -25.19 8.85 -12.62
CA ASP A 1085 -25.59 7.84 -11.63
C ASP A 1085 -27.04 8.03 -11.16
N TYR A 1086 -27.51 9.28 -11.03
CA TYR A 1086 -28.89 9.66 -10.73
C TYR A 1086 -29.38 10.78 -11.63
N GLU A 1087 -30.69 11.01 -11.72
CA GLU A 1087 -31.28 12.06 -12.55
C GLU A 1087 -30.73 13.45 -12.19
N ARG A 1088 -30.37 14.27 -13.20
CA ARG A 1088 -29.90 15.64 -12.96
C ARG A 1088 -30.97 16.49 -12.25
N ALA A 1089 -32.24 16.19 -12.49
CA ALA A 1089 -33.36 16.88 -11.87
C ALA A 1089 -33.74 16.19 -10.54
N LEU A 1090 -33.40 16.84 -9.42
CA LEU A 1090 -33.85 16.43 -8.09
C LEU A 1090 -35.31 16.82 -7.86
N GLN A 1091 -36.04 15.99 -7.11
CA GLN A 1091 -37.42 16.29 -6.70
C GLN A 1091 -37.43 16.95 -5.32
N TYR A 1092 -38.17 18.04 -5.20
CA TYR A 1092 -38.30 18.79 -3.94
C TYR A 1092 -39.77 18.87 -3.53
N THR A 1093 -40.03 18.49 -2.28
CA THR A 1093 -41.38 18.50 -1.68
C THR A 1093 -41.35 19.15 -0.31
N TYR A 1094 -42.48 19.71 0.12
CA TYR A 1094 -42.65 20.16 1.49
C TYR A 1094 -42.63 18.95 2.44
N GLU A 1095 -41.83 18.99 3.51
CA GLU A 1095 -41.83 17.91 4.52
C GLU A 1095 -43.06 18.03 5.44
N ASN A 1096 -43.52 19.24 5.68
CA ASN A 1096 -44.63 19.57 6.57
C ASN A 1096 -45.60 20.54 5.91
N ASN A 1097 -46.84 20.59 6.43
CA ASN A 1097 -47.86 21.51 5.95
C ASN A 1097 -47.39 22.97 6.14
N THR A 1098 -47.31 23.72 5.05
CA THR A 1098 -46.69 25.05 5.01
C THR A 1098 -47.58 26.04 4.26
N ASN A 1099 -47.74 27.24 4.80
CA ASN A 1099 -48.42 28.34 4.10
C ASN A 1099 -47.38 29.11 3.26
N VAL A 1100 -47.53 29.09 1.94
CA VAL A 1100 -46.61 29.75 0.99
C VAL A 1100 -47.31 30.89 0.26
N LYS A 1101 -46.56 31.87 -0.24
CA LYS A 1101 -47.11 32.93 -1.09
C LYS A 1101 -46.91 32.58 -2.56
N VAL A 1102 -47.97 32.57 -3.34
CA VAL A 1102 -47.93 32.39 -4.80
C VAL A 1102 -48.52 33.64 -5.43
N ALA A 1103 -47.69 34.41 -6.16
CA ALA A 1103 -48.10 35.68 -6.77
C ALA A 1103 -48.83 36.63 -5.79
N GLY A 1104 -48.32 36.73 -4.56
CA GLY A 1104 -48.86 37.61 -3.52
C GLY A 1104 -50.04 37.06 -2.70
N LYS A 1105 -50.61 35.91 -3.07
CA LYS A 1105 -51.69 35.25 -2.32
C LYS A 1105 -51.17 34.09 -1.47
N THR A 1106 -51.66 33.96 -0.24
CA THR A 1106 -51.32 32.84 0.65
C THR A 1106 -52.04 31.57 0.18
N VAL A 1107 -51.29 30.51 -0.05
CA VAL A 1107 -51.74 29.18 -0.47
C VAL A 1107 -51.19 28.16 0.53
N LYS A 1108 -52.02 27.24 1.00
CA LYS A 1108 -51.59 26.14 1.87
C LYS A 1108 -51.05 25.00 1.01
N ARG A 1109 -49.82 24.54 1.30
CA ARG A 1109 -49.18 23.34 0.75
C ARG A 1109 -49.13 22.28 1.83
N ASN A 1110 -49.46 21.05 1.49
CA ASN A 1110 -49.41 19.92 2.42
C ASN A 1110 -48.05 19.21 2.35
N ALA A 1111 -47.73 18.44 3.39
CA ALA A 1111 -46.58 17.54 3.39
C ALA A 1111 -46.65 16.58 2.18
N GLY A 1112 -45.55 16.46 1.45
CA GLY A 1112 -45.45 15.69 0.21
C GLY A 1112 -45.81 16.45 -1.07
N ASP A 1113 -46.42 17.64 -0.97
CA ASP A 1113 -46.70 18.46 -2.16
C ASP A 1113 -45.38 18.89 -2.83
N ALA A 1114 -45.34 18.82 -4.17
CA ALA A 1114 -44.22 19.33 -4.94
C ALA A 1114 -44.13 20.86 -4.81
N ILE A 1115 -42.90 21.37 -4.69
CA ILE A 1115 -42.67 22.81 -4.58
C ILE A 1115 -42.88 23.47 -5.94
N GLY A 1116 -43.86 24.37 -6.02
CA GLY A 1116 -44.17 25.10 -7.25
C GLY A 1116 -43.09 26.12 -7.61
N ALA A 1117 -42.81 26.31 -8.90
CA ALA A 1117 -41.78 27.25 -9.39
C ALA A 1117 -42.05 28.73 -9.03
N LYS A 1118 -43.27 29.07 -8.58
CA LYS A 1118 -43.69 30.41 -8.13
C LYS A 1118 -43.95 30.48 -6.63
N ASP A 1119 -43.72 29.40 -5.90
CA ASP A 1119 -43.94 29.36 -4.45
C ASP A 1119 -42.83 30.18 -3.77
N VAL A 1120 -43.23 31.18 -2.98
CA VAL A 1120 -42.37 31.88 -2.04
C VAL A 1120 -42.55 31.21 -0.69
N ILE A 1121 -41.56 30.42 -0.31
CA ILE A 1121 -41.57 29.52 0.85
C ILE A 1121 -41.09 30.28 2.08
N PRO A 1122 -41.76 30.25 3.22
CA PRO A 1122 -41.30 30.96 4.42
C PRO A 1122 -40.05 30.32 5.05
N ALA A 1123 -39.28 31.12 5.78
CA ALA A 1123 -38.19 30.64 6.61
C ALA A 1123 -38.67 29.67 7.70
N GLY A 1124 -37.81 28.74 8.11
CA GLY A 1124 -38.11 27.64 9.03
C GLY A 1124 -38.74 26.40 8.37
N THR A 1125 -39.10 26.48 7.09
CA THR A 1125 -39.72 25.36 6.36
C THR A 1125 -38.75 24.19 6.19
N LEU A 1126 -39.25 22.97 6.42
CA LEU A 1126 -38.52 21.74 6.15
C LEU A 1126 -38.81 21.27 4.72
N ILE A 1127 -37.75 21.02 3.97
CA ILE A 1127 -37.83 20.60 2.58
C ILE A 1127 -37.18 19.25 2.44
N ARG A 1128 -37.93 18.32 1.84
CA ARG A 1128 -37.40 17.03 1.44
C ARG A 1128 -36.86 17.12 0.03
N VAL A 1129 -35.60 16.77 -0.15
CA VAL A 1129 -35.00 16.58 -1.47
C VAL A 1129 -34.83 15.09 -1.73
N LYS A 1130 -35.22 14.66 -2.93
CA LYS A 1130 -35.19 13.28 -3.37
C LYS A 1130 -34.40 13.15 -4.67
N ALA A 1131 -33.34 12.36 -4.62
CA ALA A 1131 -32.59 11.91 -5.78
C ALA A 1131 -33.20 10.60 -6.30
N ILE A 1132 -33.36 10.49 -7.61
CA ILE A 1132 -33.92 9.31 -8.28
C ILE A 1132 -32.85 8.75 -9.20
N ALA A 1133 -32.64 7.44 -9.14
CA ALA A 1133 -31.66 6.78 -9.98
C ALA A 1133 -32.03 6.94 -11.46
N LYS A 1134 -31.03 7.10 -12.32
CA LYS A 1134 -31.24 7.25 -13.76
C LYS A 1134 -31.73 5.92 -14.35
N LYS A 1135 -32.70 5.96 -15.27
CA LYS A 1135 -33.30 4.74 -15.87
C LYS A 1135 -32.32 3.76 -16.54
N GLN A 1136 -31.13 4.21 -16.94
CA GLN A 1136 -30.07 3.42 -17.59
C GLN A 1136 -28.72 3.64 -16.90
N GLY A 1137 -28.69 3.63 -15.56
CA GLY A 1137 -27.51 3.92 -14.73
C GLY A 1137 -27.12 2.76 -13.81
N LYS A 1138 -26.02 2.95 -13.07
CA LYS A 1138 -25.47 1.98 -12.10
C LYS A 1138 -26.40 1.70 -10.90
N TYR A 1139 -27.36 2.59 -10.66
CA TYR A 1139 -28.20 2.58 -9.46
C TYR A 1139 -29.69 2.39 -9.77
N THR A 1140 -30.48 1.94 -8.78
CA THR A 1140 -31.95 1.85 -8.85
C THR A 1140 -32.63 2.51 -7.65
N GLY A 1141 -33.90 2.86 -7.81
CA GLY A 1141 -34.71 3.44 -6.74
C GLY A 1141 -34.43 4.93 -6.50
N SER A 1142 -34.59 5.38 -5.26
CA SER A 1142 -34.43 6.79 -4.89
C SER A 1142 -34.00 6.91 -3.45
N VAL A 1143 -33.29 7.99 -3.14
CA VAL A 1143 -32.91 8.34 -1.77
C VAL A 1143 -33.29 9.78 -1.50
N SER A 1144 -33.71 10.08 -0.28
CA SER A 1144 -34.11 11.42 0.10
C SER A 1144 -33.55 11.79 1.46
N THR A 1145 -33.32 13.08 1.64
CA THR A 1145 -33.01 13.66 2.94
C THR A 1145 -33.79 14.96 3.10
N THR A 1146 -33.87 15.45 4.33
CA THR A 1146 -34.60 16.67 4.67
C THR A 1146 -33.60 17.70 5.18
N TYR A 1147 -33.74 18.93 4.72
CA TYR A 1147 -32.98 20.08 5.22
C TYR A 1147 -33.93 21.22 5.56
N ARG A 1148 -33.44 22.16 6.36
CA ARG A 1148 -34.23 23.30 6.83
C ARG A 1148 -33.82 24.57 6.09
N LEU A 1149 -34.81 25.39 5.73
CA LEU A 1149 -34.59 26.77 5.33
C LEU A 1149 -34.49 27.64 6.58
N TYR A 1150 -33.36 28.33 6.79
CA TYR A 1150 -33.19 29.23 7.93
C TYR A 1150 -33.46 30.67 7.52
N SER A 1151 -34.12 31.45 8.38
CA SER A 1151 -34.06 32.91 8.19
C SER A 1151 -32.65 33.37 8.55
N ILE A 1152 -32.20 34.42 7.88
CA ILE A 1152 -30.96 35.12 8.26
C ILE A 1152 -30.95 35.42 9.77
N GLN A 1153 -32.09 35.83 10.32
CA GLN A 1153 -32.26 36.16 11.73
C GLN A 1153 -32.10 34.95 12.68
N SER A 1154 -32.59 33.75 12.30
CA SER A 1154 -32.47 32.54 13.11
C SER A 1154 -31.05 31.96 13.17
N ILE A 1155 -30.21 32.26 12.16
CA ILE A 1155 -28.78 31.89 12.17
C ILE A 1155 -28.03 32.79 13.14
N PHE A 1156 -28.32 34.09 13.15
CA PHE A 1156 -27.74 35.01 14.11
C PHE A 1156 -28.10 34.64 15.56
N GLU A 1157 -29.36 34.28 15.85
CA GLU A 1157 -29.78 33.89 17.21
C GLU A 1157 -29.15 32.58 17.72
N GLY A 1158 -28.75 31.67 16.82
CA GLY A 1158 -28.06 30.42 17.17
C GLY A 1158 -26.53 30.52 17.25
N ILE A 1159 -25.93 31.56 16.66
CA ILE A 1159 -24.50 31.89 16.79
C ILE A 1159 -24.26 32.75 18.04
N PHE A 1160 -25.29 33.48 18.50
CA PHE A 1160 -25.26 34.28 19.73
C PHE A 1160 -25.58 33.50 21.02
N LYS A 1161 -26.17 32.30 20.90
CA LYS A 1161 -26.37 31.34 22.00
C LYS A 1161 -25.25 30.33 22.02
#